data_AF-A0A1H1QMT0-F1
#
_entry.id   AF-A0A1H1QMT0-F1
#
_cell.length_a   1.000
_cell.length_b   1.000
_cell.length_c   1.000
_cell.angle_alpha   90.00
_cell.angle_beta   90.00
_cell.angle_gamma   90.00
#
_symmetry.space_group_name_H-M   'P 1'
#
loop_
_entity.id
_entity.type
_entity.pdbx_description
1 polymer ?
#
loop_
_entity_poly.entity_id
_entity_poly.type
_entity_poly.pdbx_seq_one_letter_code
_entity_poly.pdbx_strand_id
1 'polypeptide(L)'
;MLYYLTAAGLIVHTFFWGLGLAWLTLPRAWRSCAWAFAPGFGLALQSAVVWAGAHTSLPGTEAYAWWSELLPLGLLLLAAWRAGWRRARQLREDVPLLLLLLAAGWLLITPMAQRGAWTLTSSSLGSCDQADYAAGARVFQEFSRDDRTGFLGLPEVTRVSSVDYFFDFWLRLNHFTPSALIAHNGAIFGLEPYQLVSLTGAVLVLLNLPVVLLLARVALGLRGAGLLGLAALYALSPLTLYAVHHGALGQLYAAQGIGLLTLAIFGARATQRGAESEWRYAPLALAAFWLLAGSYNFILIVALAPGAAWLLADWWWRRDTRALGRTLLMLGTMFAVSLVLFWGRFVGLRERFQLFEQYNFGWPVPLLTPDGWLGLVRGFALQGWPVLPRVALGLAVVTLWLVGVRAYWRRGKDRGRALAALALVLPVALGWSMLAWQTPTRANASYDAYKILSVFYPGLLVGLCCWLAAAQRASRRAQLEAGVLFAAVLVANASVAMDLFQRMSFPPLRVDRFLVDLGRLEKNPKVTSLNIKLDEFWARLWANAFLLKKPQYFPVHTYEGRLNTALKGEWDLSDSLLRMVPLNAEDFISVNDRFHVTRVAAPDRISLSFGTGWHQLEGTGGNRWRWSSGDAQLRLNNPATEPVRVRLTMTVLGISPRDLQLRLDDTKLGGRRLDGNIQRLNYREIVVPPGDSVLTLHSAMAPEIPARGGDQRLLSVALHGLTLWALPPPPSPPTSPLPPPLAN
;
A
#
# COMPACT_ATOMS: atom_id res chain seq x y z
N MET A 1 14.08 -0.72 -17.59
CA MET A 1 13.14 -0.50 -18.73
C MET A 1 11.73 -1.02 -18.43
N LEU A 2 11.56 -2.24 -17.92
CA LEU A 2 10.24 -2.87 -17.68
C LEU A 2 9.27 -2.01 -16.85
N TYR A 3 9.72 -1.41 -15.74
CA TYR A 3 8.91 -0.49 -14.92
C TYR A 3 8.30 0.66 -15.73
N TYR A 4 9.10 1.32 -16.57
CA TYR A 4 8.65 2.46 -17.36
C TYR A 4 7.69 2.05 -18.48
N LEU A 5 7.97 0.93 -19.17
CA LEU A 5 7.09 0.40 -20.21
C LEU A 5 5.74 -0.01 -19.63
N THR A 6 5.75 -0.69 -18.49
CA THR A 6 4.53 -1.13 -17.81
C THR A 6 3.71 0.08 -17.33
N ALA A 7 4.35 1.09 -16.74
CA ALA A 7 3.65 2.31 -16.34
C ALA A 7 3.07 3.07 -17.54
N ALA A 8 3.83 3.20 -18.64
CA ALA A 8 3.33 3.81 -19.86
C ALA A 8 2.13 3.03 -20.42
N GLY A 9 2.21 1.69 -20.41
CA GLY A 9 1.11 0.80 -20.77
C GLY A 9 -0.13 1.04 -19.91
N LEU A 10 0.01 1.06 -18.58
CA LEU A 10 -1.09 1.32 -17.64
C LEU A 10 -1.74 2.70 -17.87
N ILE A 11 -0.94 3.74 -18.11
CA ILE A 11 -1.45 5.09 -18.41
C ILE A 11 -2.25 5.04 -19.72
N VAL A 12 -1.65 4.58 -20.81
CA VAL A 12 -2.31 4.50 -22.12
C VAL A 12 -3.59 3.69 -22.05
N HIS A 13 -3.56 2.55 -21.36
CA HIS A 13 -4.70 1.68 -21.15
C HIS A 13 -5.84 2.41 -20.39
N THR A 14 -5.51 3.10 -19.31
CA THR A 14 -6.51 3.88 -18.56
C THR A 14 -7.12 5.00 -19.42
N PHE A 15 -6.31 5.69 -20.22
CA PHE A 15 -6.80 6.70 -21.15
C PHE A 15 -7.71 6.11 -22.23
N PHE A 16 -7.32 4.97 -22.82
CA PHE A 16 -8.13 4.24 -23.80
C PHE A 16 -9.53 3.93 -23.23
N TRP A 17 -9.58 3.46 -21.99
CA TRP A 17 -10.84 3.13 -21.32
C TRP A 17 -11.78 4.33 -21.10
N GLY A 18 -11.24 5.53 -20.88
CA GLY A 18 -12.06 6.70 -20.57
C GLY A 18 -12.29 7.68 -21.70
N LEU A 19 -11.48 7.66 -22.77
CA LEU A 19 -11.50 8.68 -23.82
C LEU A 19 -12.84 8.74 -24.57
N GLY A 20 -13.40 7.58 -24.92
CA GLY A 20 -14.70 7.49 -25.60
C GLY A 20 -15.82 8.11 -24.76
N LEU A 21 -15.90 7.76 -23.48
CA LEU A 21 -16.88 8.35 -22.54
C LEU A 21 -16.68 9.85 -22.36
N ALA A 22 -15.43 10.30 -22.17
CA ALA A 22 -15.13 11.72 -22.03
C ALA A 22 -15.61 12.52 -23.25
N TRP A 23 -15.39 12.01 -24.47
CA TRP A 23 -15.84 12.67 -25.70
C TRP A 23 -17.35 12.70 -25.89
N LEU A 24 -18.02 11.60 -25.53
CA LEU A 24 -19.48 11.47 -25.67
C LEU A 24 -20.24 12.32 -24.65
N THR A 25 -19.76 12.36 -23.41
CA THR A 25 -20.55 12.87 -22.28
C THR A 25 -20.24 14.32 -21.93
N LEU A 26 -19.00 14.78 -22.13
CA LEU A 26 -18.60 16.11 -21.67
C LEU A 26 -19.33 17.22 -22.44
N PRO A 27 -19.67 18.33 -21.75
CA PRO A 27 -20.25 19.51 -22.39
C PRO A 27 -19.27 20.11 -23.40
N ARG A 28 -19.80 20.79 -24.42
CA ARG A 28 -19.02 21.28 -25.57
C ARG A 28 -17.81 22.12 -25.15
N ALA A 29 -17.99 22.96 -24.13
CA ALA A 29 -16.94 23.81 -23.58
C ALA A 29 -15.74 23.04 -23.00
N TRP A 30 -15.94 21.80 -22.56
CA TRP A 30 -14.92 20.98 -21.88
C TRP A 30 -14.41 19.83 -22.74
N ARG A 31 -14.98 19.61 -23.93
CA ARG A 31 -14.54 18.56 -24.86
C ARG A 31 -13.10 18.73 -25.32
N SER A 32 -12.61 19.96 -25.46
CA SER A 32 -11.19 20.23 -25.75
C SER A 32 -10.26 19.81 -24.61
N CYS A 33 -10.79 19.61 -23.40
CA CYS A 33 -10.04 19.13 -22.24
C CYS A 33 -10.46 17.70 -21.86
N ALA A 34 -11.06 16.94 -22.79
CA ALA A 34 -11.56 15.60 -22.49
C ALA A 34 -10.47 14.64 -22.00
N TRP A 35 -9.23 14.84 -22.46
CA TRP A 35 -8.06 14.09 -21.98
C TRP A 35 -7.89 14.21 -20.46
N ALA A 36 -8.28 15.33 -19.84
CA ALA A 36 -8.13 15.51 -18.40
C ALA A 36 -9.14 14.71 -17.57
N PHE A 37 -10.25 14.31 -18.18
CA PHE A 37 -11.29 13.50 -17.56
C PHE A 37 -11.20 12.03 -17.92
N ALA A 38 -10.54 11.71 -19.04
CA ALA A 38 -10.39 10.34 -19.52
C ALA A 38 -9.84 9.40 -18.41
N PRO A 39 -8.81 9.77 -17.62
CA PRO A 39 -8.37 8.92 -16.52
C PRO A 39 -9.48 8.59 -15.52
N GLY A 40 -10.26 9.59 -15.10
CA GLY A 40 -11.38 9.40 -14.17
C GLY A 40 -12.43 8.43 -14.69
N PHE A 41 -12.85 8.61 -15.94
CA PHE A 41 -13.80 7.70 -16.60
C PHE A 41 -13.21 6.30 -16.81
N GLY A 42 -11.94 6.20 -17.19
CA GLY A 42 -11.28 4.92 -17.45
C GLY A 42 -11.17 4.08 -16.18
N LEU A 43 -10.72 4.67 -15.08
CA LEU A 43 -10.65 3.99 -13.77
C LEU A 43 -12.04 3.55 -13.28
N ALA A 44 -13.06 4.40 -13.45
CA ALA A 44 -14.44 4.05 -13.09
C ALA A 44 -14.96 2.89 -13.96
N LEU A 45 -14.74 2.94 -15.27
CA LEU A 45 -15.24 1.93 -16.21
C LEU A 45 -14.54 0.57 -16.04
N GLN A 46 -13.22 0.55 -15.89
CA GLN A 46 -12.46 -0.68 -15.62
C GLN A 46 -12.94 -1.35 -14.32
N SER A 47 -13.09 -0.57 -13.24
CA SER A 47 -13.59 -1.11 -11.97
C SER A 47 -15.06 -1.54 -12.03
N ALA A 48 -15.89 -0.88 -12.86
CA ALA A 48 -17.27 -1.30 -13.13
C ALA A 48 -17.36 -2.65 -13.86
N VAL A 49 -16.45 -2.91 -14.80
CA VAL A 49 -16.34 -4.21 -15.46
C VAL A 49 -15.97 -5.30 -14.47
N VAL A 50 -15.01 -5.05 -13.57
CA VAL A 50 -14.67 -6.01 -12.52
C VAL A 50 -15.83 -6.21 -11.56
N TRP A 51 -16.55 -5.15 -11.21
CA TRP A 51 -17.73 -5.26 -10.34
C TRP A 51 -18.81 -6.13 -10.97
N ALA A 52 -19.10 -5.93 -12.26
CA ALA A 52 -20.04 -6.76 -13.00
C ALA A 52 -19.58 -8.23 -13.03
N GLY A 53 -18.32 -8.49 -13.38
CA GLY A 53 -17.76 -9.84 -13.41
C GLY A 53 -17.78 -10.54 -12.05
N ALA A 54 -17.52 -9.80 -10.97
CA ALA A 54 -17.56 -10.32 -9.60
C ALA A 54 -18.98 -10.68 -9.11
N HIS A 55 -20.03 -10.31 -9.86
CA HIS A 55 -21.41 -10.74 -9.63
C HIS A 55 -21.84 -11.87 -10.56
N THR A 56 -20.90 -12.47 -11.31
CA THR A 56 -21.12 -13.65 -12.14
C THR A 56 -20.39 -14.87 -11.56
N SER A 57 -20.62 -16.05 -12.16
CA SER A 57 -19.90 -17.28 -11.83
C SER A 57 -18.58 -17.44 -12.61
N LEU A 58 -18.11 -16.41 -13.32
CA LEU A 58 -16.85 -16.47 -14.07
C LEU A 58 -15.65 -16.60 -13.10
N PRO A 59 -14.57 -17.31 -13.48
CA PRO A 59 -13.42 -17.61 -12.61
C PRO A 59 -12.43 -16.43 -12.48
N GLY A 60 -12.95 -15.21 -12.28
CA GLY A 60 -12.16 -13.99 -12.13
C GLY A 60 -11.80 -13.28 -13.45
N THR A 61 -11.06 -12.17 -13.35
CA THR A 61 -10.74 -11.29 -14.50
C THR A 61 -9.91 -11.99 -15.57
N GLU A 62 -9.18 -13.05 -15.25
CA GLU A 62 -8.44 -13.84 -16.26
C GLU A 62 -9.35 -14.41 -17.35
N ALA A 63 -10.63 -14.66 -17.04
CA ALA A 63 -11.58 -15.19 -18.01
C ALA A 63 -12.16 -14.13 -18.97
N TYR A 64 -12.26 -12.87 -18.55
CA TYR A 64 -13.06 -11.86 -19.28
C TYR A 64 -12.37 -10.52 -19.54
N ALA A 65 -11.19 -10.24 -18.97
CA ALA A 65 -10.54 -8.94 -19.11
C ALA A 65 -10.32 -8.56 -20.58
N TRP A 66 -9.77 -9.46 -21.40
CA TRP A 66 -9.55 -9.21 -22.82
C TRP A 66 -10.83 -8.95 -23.61
N TRP A 67 -11.90 -9.69 -23.32
CA TRP A 67 -13.20 -9.45 -23.96
C TRP A 67 -13.79 -8.10 -23.58
N SER A 68 -13.50 -7.63 -22.37
CA SER A 68 -13.99 -6.34 -21.90
C SER A 68 -13.37 -5.14 -22.62
N GLU A 69 -12.23 -5.30 -23.31
CA GLU A 69 -11.61 -4.26 -24.16
C GLU A 69 -12.50 -3.84 -25.35
N LEU A 70 -13.50 -4.66 -25.70
CA LEU A 70 -14.49 -4.31 -26.72
C LEU A 70 -15.38 -3.13 -26.29
N LEU A 71 -15.60 -2.96 -24.99
CA LEU A 71 -16.41 -1.87 -24.44
C LEU A 71 -15.78 -0.48 -24.70
N PRO A 72 -14.55 -0.19 -24.25
CA PRO A 72 -13.92 1.11 -24.52
C PRO A 72 -13.66 1.33 -26.01
N LEU A 73 -13.36 0.27 -26.78
CA LEU A 73 -13.26 0.36 -28.23
C LEU A 73 -14.58 0.84 -28.86
N GLY A 74 -15.70 0.19 -28.51
CA GLY A 74 -17.04 0.56 -29.00
C GLY A 74 -17.43 1.99 -28.63
N LEU A 75 -17.12 2.42 -27.39
CA LEU A 75 -17.37 3.79 -26.94
C LEU A 75 -16.53 4.81 -27.70
N LEU A 76 -15.25 4.50 -27.97
CA LEU A 76 -14.37 5.36 -28.74
C LEU A 76 -14.79 5.47 -30.22
N LEU A 77 -15.18 4.35 -30.83
CA LEU A 77 -15.71 4.32 -32.20
C LEU A 77 -17.02 5.11 -32.32
N LEU A 78 -17.94 4.93 -31.37
CA LEU A 78 -19.18 5.70 -31.30
C LEU A 78 -18.90 7.20 -31.13
N ALA A 79 -17.93 7.56 -30.29
CA ALA A 79 -17.49 8.94 -30.11
C ALA A 79 -16.93 9.53 -31.42
N ALA A 80 -16.04 8.79 -32.09
CA ALA A 80 -15.44 9.20 -33.35
C ALA A 80 -16.48 9.38 -34.46
N TRP A 81 -17.46 8.47 -34.53
CA TRP A 81 -18.57 8.55 -35.48
C TRP A 81 -19.45 9.78 -35.25
N ARG A 82 -19.86 10.06 -34.00
CA ARG A 82 -20.71 11.21 -33.67
C ARG A 82 -20.00 12.56 -33.72
N ALA A 83 -18.73 12.60 -33.36
CA ALA A 83 -17.97 13.85 -33.22
C ALA A 83 -17.12 14.22 -34.44
N GLY A 84 -16.89 13.26 -35.35
CA GLY A 84 -16.01 13.36 -36.50
C GLY A 84 -14.53 13.19 -36.12
N TRP A 85 -13.78 12.46 -36.97
CA TRP A 85 -12.34 12.17 -36.81
C TRP A 85 -11.44 13.42 -36.73
N ARG A 86 -11.92 14.59 -37.17
CA ARG A 86 -11.17 15.86 -37.07
C ARG A 86 -10.79 16.20 -35.62
N ARG A 87 -11.56 15.76 -34.61
CA ARG A 87 -11.22 15.96 -33.20
C ARG A 87 -10.09 15.07 -32.69
N ALA A 88 -9.83 13.92 -33.30
CA ALA A 88 -8.67 13.11 -32.96
C ALA A 88 -7.35 13.88 -33.22
N ARG A 89 -7.36 14.87 -34.13
CA ARG A 89 -6.20 15.75 -34.35
C ARG A 89 -5.95 16.75 -33.21
N GLN A 90 -6.95 17.10 -32.39
CA GLN A 90 -6.76 18.01 -31.25
C GLN A 90 -5.93 17.37 -30.13
N LEU A 91 -5.94 16.04 -29.99
CA LEU A 91 -5.04 15.33 -29.06
C LEU A 91 -3.55 15.61 -29.33
N ARG A 92 -3.21 16.06 -30.56
CA ARG A 92 -1.84 16.41 -30.94
C ARG A 92 -1.32 17.66 -30.23
N GLU A 93 -2.22 18.58 -29.85
CA GLU A 93 -1.87 19.80 -29.09
C GLU A 93 -1.53 19.50 -27.62
N ASP A 94 -2.03 18.38 -27.08
CA ASP A 94 -1.79 17.96 -25.70
C ASP A 94 -0.53 17.09 -25.52
N VAL A 95 0.16 16.76 -26.62
CA VAL A 95 1.40 15.93 -26.61
C VAL A 95 2.50 16.49 -25.70
N PRO A 96 2.81 17.80 -25.67
CA PRO A 96 3.83 18.34 -24.78
C PRO A 96 3.51 18.09 -23.30
N LEU A 97 2.22 18.13 -22.94
CA LEU A 97 1.80 17.86 -21.57
C LEU A 97 1.89 16.37 -21.26
N LEU A 98 1.51 15.49 -22.19
CA LEU A 98 1.72 14.04 -22.05
C LEU A 98 3.21 13.70 -21.89
N LEU A 99 4.10 14.37 -22.64
CA LEU A 99 5.55 14.21 -22.49
C LEU A 99 6.05 14.69 -21.13
N LEU A 100 5.49 15.78 -20.59
CA LEU A 100 5.77 16.23 -19.23
C LEU A 100 5.29 15.21 -18.18
N LEU A 101 4.08 14.67 -18.34
CA LEU A 101 3.56 13.62 -17.47
C LEU A 101 4.45 12.37 -17.52
N LEU A 102 4.95 12.00 -18.69
CA LEU A 102 5.93 10.94 -18.86
C LEU A 102 7.25 11.26 -18.15
N ALA A 103 7.79 12.47 -18.29
CA ALA A 103 9.00 12.93 -17.58
C ALA A 103 8.84 12.89 -16.06
N ALA A 104 7.70 13.39 -15.54
CA ALA A 104 7.36 13.29 -14.12
C ALA A 104 7.23 11.83 -13.67
N GLY A 105 6.60 10.98 -14.49
CA GLY A 105 6.46 9.56 -14.23
C GLY A 105 7.79 8.83 -14.18
N TRP A 106 8.73 9.19 -15.06
CA TRP A 106 10.09 8.68 -15.02
C TRP A 106 10.72 8.97 -13.66
N LEU A 107 10.64 10.19 -13.14
CA LEU A 107 11.20 10.53 -11.82
C LEU A 107 10.56 9.71 -10.69
N LEU A 108 9.22 9.59 -10.67
CA LEU A 108 8.48 8.84 -9.65
C LEU A 108 8.82 7.34 -9.61
N ILE A 109 9.04 6.75 -10.79
CA ILE A 109 9.24 5.30 -10.95
C ILE A 109 10.70 4.92 -10.79
N THR A 110 11.63 5.86 -11.00
CA THR A 110 13.07 5.58 -11.00
C THR A 110 13.58 4.89 -9.73
N PRO A 111 13.18 5.25 -8.49
CA PRO A 111 13.63 4.52 -7.29
C PRO A 111 13.30 3.02 -7.36
N MET A 112 12.11 2.68 -7.88
CA MET A 112 11.66 1.29 -8.02
C MET A 112 12.45 0.54 -9.12
N ALA A 113 12.92 1.26 -10.13
CA ALA A 113 13.60 0.72 -11.29
C ALA A 113 15.14 0.61 -11.15
N GLN A 114 15.72 0.95 -9.99
CA GLN A 114 17.18 0.95 -9.80
C GLN A 114 17.82 -0.46 -9.77
N ARG A 115 19.17 -0.49 -9.93
CA ARG A 115 20.00 -1.68 -10.16
C ARG A 115 19.69 -2.81 -9.16
N GLY A 116 19.49 -4.03 -9.70
CA GLY A 116 19.06 -5.22 -8.96
C GLY A 116 17.56 -5.55 -9.15
N ALA A 117 16.75 -4.57 -9.56
CA ALA A 117 15.33 -4.72 -9.87
C ALA A 117 15.09 -5.16 -11.33
N TRP A 118 15.56 -6.36 -11.71
CA TRP A 118 15.31 -6.90 -13.05
C TRP A 118 13.84 -7.30 -13.28
N THR A 119 13.09 -7.42 -12.19
CA THR A 119 11.67 -7.80 -12.19
C THR A 119 10.84 -6.73 -11.49
N LEU A 120 9.65 -6.49 -12.04
CA LEU A 120 8.62 -5.73 -11.34
C LEU A 120 8.33 -6.37 -9.99
N THR A 121 8.23 -5.56 -8.95
CA THR A 121 7.92 -6.02 -7.60
C THR A 121 7.43 -4.87 -6.73
N SER A 122 6.73 -5.24 -5.67
CA SER A 122 6.20 -4.30 -4.68
C SER A 122 7.25 -3.96 -3.62
N SER A 123 7.22 -2.72 -3.16
CA SER A 123 8.08 -2.19 -2.12
C SER A 123 7.40 -1.09 -1.32
N SER A 124 7.71 -1.02 -0.03
CA SER A 124 7.16 0.00 0.87
C SER A 124 8.20 0.56 1.83
N LEU A 125 7.95 1.81 2.27
CA LEU A 125 8.64 2.43 3.39
C LEU A 125 8.30 1.77 4.75
N GLY A 126 7.16 1.09 4.87
CA GLY A 126 6.76 0.47 6.12
C GLY A 126 5.28 0.06 6.22
N SER A 127 4.42 0.49 5.28
CA SER A 127 3.03 0.03 5.22
C SER A 127 2.95 -1.36 4.60
N CYS A 128 1.98 -2.15 5.05
CA CYS A 128 1.71 -3.47 4.50
C CYS A 128 0.42 -3.53 3.66
N ASP A 129 -0.25 -2.39 3.41
CA ASP A 129 -1.44 -2.30 2.57
C ASP A 129 -1.23 -2.92 1.18
N GLN A 130 0.00 -2.87 0.67
CA GLN A 130 0.33 -3.41 -0.65
C GLN A 130 0.06 -4.91 -0.76
N ALA A 131 0.39 -5.67 0.28
CA ALA A 131 0.14 -7.11 0.33
C ALA A 131 -1.36 -7.40 0.40
N ASP A 132 -2.11 -6.55 1.12
CA ASP A 132 -3.55 -6.67 1.20
C ASP A 132 -4.19 -6.41 -0.17
N TYR A 133 -3.86 -5.29 -0.83
CA TYR A 133 -4.34 -5.01 -2.19
C TYR A 133 -4.00 -6.13 -3.19
N ALA A 134 -2.81 -6.73 -3.07
CA ALA A 134 -2.39 -7.86 -3.90
C ALA A 134 -3.23 -9.12 -3.63
N ALA A 135 -3.55 -9.42 -2.37
CA ALA A 135 -4.44 -10.52 -2.02
C ALA A 135 -5.85 -10.29 -2.61
N GLY A 136 -6.42 -9.10 -2.45
CA GLY A 136 -7.70 -8.75 -3.06
C GLY A 136 -7.69 -8.79 -4.58
N ALA A 137 -6.57 -8.42 -5.21
CA ALA A 137 -6.43 -8.49 -6.64
C ALA A 137 -6.40 -9.95 -7.12
N ARG A 138 -5.66 -10.84 -6.45
CA ARG A 138 -5.69 -12.28 -6.76
C ARG A 138 -7.09 -12.86 -6.60
N VAL A 139 -7.82 -12.46 -5.55
CA VAL A 139 -9.23 -12.85 -5.33
C VAL A 139 -10.08 -12.53 -6.57
N PHE A 140 -10.01 -11.31 -7.10
CA PHE A 140 -10.76 -10.93 -8.30
C PHE A 140 -10.19 -11.48 -9.59
N GLN A 141 -8.90 -11.82 -9.62
CA GLN A 141 -8.21 -12.28 -10.81
C GLN A 141 -8.47 -13.76 -11.10
N GLU A 142 -8.47 -14.60 -10.06
CA GLU A 142 -8.41 -16.06 -10.21
C GLU A 142 -9.67 -16.80 -9.75
N PHE A 143 -10.51 -16.19 -8.92
CA PHE A 143 -11.59 -16.89 -8.23
C PHE A 143 -12.95 -16.41 -8.72
N SER A 144 -13.90 -17.35 -8.78
CA SER A 144 -15.31 -16.99 -8.93
C SER A 144 -15.89 -16.54 -7.59
N ARG A 145 -17.00 -15.80 -7.64
CA ARG A 145 -17.74 -15.39 -6.42
C ARG A 145 -18.16 -16.59 -5.57
N ASP A 146 -18.43 -17.74 -6.18
CA ASP A 146 -18.94 -18.94 -5.51
C ASP A 146 -17.84 -19.90 -5.08
N ASP A 147 -16.58 -19.61 -5.41
CA ASP A 147 -15.44 -20.40 -4.95
C ASP A 147 -15.38 -20.36 -3.41
N ARG A 148 -15.11 -21.48 -2.75
CA ARG A 148 -14.93 -21.53 -1.29
C ARG A 148 -13.67 -22.33 -0.94
N THR A 149 -12.79 -22.53 -1.91
CA THR A 149 -11.59 -23.33 -1.74
C THR A 149 -10.52 -22.56 -0.96
N GLY A 150 -9.61 -23.32 -0.36
CA GLY A 150 -8.43 -22.78 0.27
C GLY A 150 -8.73 -21.83 1.43
N PHE A 151 -8.09 -20.67 1.39
CA PHE A 151 -8.23 -19.62 2.39
C PHE A 151 -9.60 -18.93 2.32
N LEU A 152 -10.16 -18.78 1.12
CA LEU A 152 -11.29 -17.90 0.90
C LEU A 152 -12.52 -18.38 1.67
N GLY A 153 -12.77 -19.69 1.69
CA GLY A 153 -13.88 -20.33 2.39
C GLY A 153 -13.54 -20.82 3.80
N LEU A 154 -12.67 -20.13 4.55
CA LEU A 154 -12.43 -20.38 5.98
C LEU A 154 -13.15 -19.34 6.85
N PRO A 155 -14.41 -19.54 7.26
CA PRO A 155 -15.15 -18.52 8.01
C PRO A 155 -14.50 -18.18 9.35
N GLU A 156 -13.92 -19.16 10.04
CA GLU A 156 -13.23 -18.91 11.32
C GLU A 156 -12.02 -17.96 11.20
N VAL A 157 -11.44 -17.80 10.00
CA VAL A 157 -10.33 -16.87 9.74
C VAL A 157 -10.82 -15.58 9.09
N THR A 158 -11.80 -15.69 8.20
CA THR A 158 -12.20 -14.60 7.29
C THR A 158 -13.47 -13.88 7.73
N ARG A 159 -14.17 -14.39 8.75
CA ARG A 159 -15.43 -13.79 9.22
C ARG A 159 -15.17 -12.44 9.87
N VAL A 160 -15.65 -11.38 9.22
CA VAL A 160 -15.60 -10.01 9.71
C VAL A 160 -17.01 -9.46 9.64
N SER A 161 -17.61 -9.18 10.81
CA SER A 161 -19.00 -8.72 10.90
C SER A 161 -19.96 -9.72 10.23
N SER A 162 -20.73 -9.30 9.21
CA SER A 162 -21.70 -10.15 8.51
C SER A 162 -21.09 -10.91 7.32
N VAL A 163 -19.83 -10.64 7.00
CA VAL A 163 -19.11 -11.32 5.94
C VAL A 163 -18.41 -12.53 6.53
N ASP A 164 -18.63 -13.71 5.97
CA ASP A 164 -18.04 -15.00 6.38
C ASP A 164 -17.11 -15.60 5.30
N TYR A 165 -16.84 -14.81 4.25
CA TYR A 165 -16.14 -15.24 3.05
C TYR A 165 -15.20 -14.15 2.54
N PHE A 166 -13.96 -14.51 2.21
CA PHE A 166 -12.91 -13.51 1.91
C PHE A 166 -13.17 -12.68 0.65
N PHE A 167 -13.86 -13.24 -0.35
CA PHE A 167 -14.23 -12.47 -1.56
C PHE A 167 -15.23 -11.37 -1.24
N ASP A 168 -16.25 -11.68 -0.43
CA ASP A 168 -17.27 -10.72 -0.02
C ASP A 168 -16.67 -9.64 0.88
N PHE A 169 -15.59 -9.95 1.60
CA PHE A 169 -14.84 -8.95 2.37
C PHE A 169 -14.26 -7.88 1.44
N TRP A 170 -13.67 -8.28 0.31
CA TRP A 170 -13.18 -7.35 -0.72
C TRP A 170 -14.29 -6.60 -1.45
N LEU A 171 -15.40 -7.28 -1.75
CA LEU A 171 -16.55 -6.64 -2.38
C LEU A 171 -17.22 -5.62 -1.48
N ARG A 172 -17.42 -5.90 -0.18
CA ARG A 172 -18.29 -5.11 0.70
C ARG A 172 -17.54 -4.22 1.68
N LEU A 173 -16.47 -4.72 2.29
CA LEU A 173 -15.86 -4.11 3.48
C LEU A 173 -14.49 -3.46 3.21
N ASN A 174 -13.68 -4.00 2.31
CA ASN A 174 -12.34 -3.49 2.03
C ASN A 174 -12.28 -2.61 0.78
N HIS A 175 -11.10 -2.17 0.36
CA HIS A 175 -10.88 -1.26 -0.77
C HIS A 175 -10.99 -1.98 -2.13
N PHE A 176 -12.21 -2.10 -2.66
CA PHE A 176 -12.52 -2.78 -3.92
C PHE A 176 -11.75 -2.23 -5.14
N THR A 177 -11.87 -0.93 -5.44
CA THR A 177 -11.38 -0.35 -6.69
C THR A 177 -9.88 -0.55 -6.91
N PRO A 178 -8.99 -0.33 -5.92
CA PRO A 178 -7.57 -0.62 -6.08
C PRO A 178 -7.29 -2.07 -6.51
N SER A 179 -7.84 -3.05 -5.80
CA SER A 179 -7.63 -4.46 -6.09
C SER A 179 -8.26 -4.88 -7.42
N ALA A 180 -9.46 -4.39 -7.72
CA ALA A 180 -10.14 -4.63 -8.98
C ALA A 180 -9.29 -4.15 -10.19
N LEU A 181 -8.73 -2.95 -10.09
CA LEU A 181 -7.91 -2.40 -11.17
C LEU A 181 -6.57 -3.11 -11.30
N ILE A 182 -5.95 -3.54 -10.19
CA ILE A 182 -4.75 -4.38 -10.24
C ILE A 182 -5.05 -5.73 -10.89
N ALA A 183 -6.17 -6.38 -10.55
CA ALA A 183 -6.60 -7.66 -11.13
C ALA A 183 -6.86 -7.55 -12.64
N HIS A 184 -7.62 -6.53 -13.04
CA HIS A 184 -7.94 -6.29 -14.44
C HIS A 184 -6.70 -5.98 -15.28
N ASN A 185 -5.86 -5.05 -14.82
CA ASN A 185 -4.62 -4.74 -15.53
C ASN A 185 -3.63 -5.91 -15.48
N GLY A 186 -3.56 -6.67 -14.38
CA GLY A 186 -2.77 -7.90 -14.27
C GLY A 186 -3.13 -8.90 -15.36
N ALA A 187 -4.42 -9.16 -15.56
CA ALA A 187 -4.92 -10.05 -16.60
C ALA A 187 -4.59 -9.55 -18.03
N ILE A 188 -4.69 -8.23 -18.30
CA ILE A 188 -4.36 -7.66 -19.61
C ILE A 188 -2.85 -7.71 -19.89
N PHE A 189 -2.01 -7.36 -18.92
CA PHE A 189 -0.55 -7.30 -19.10
C PHE A 189 0.17 -8.64 -18.85
N GLY A 190 -0.54 -9.67 -18.40
CA GLY A 190 0.05 -10.96 -18.00
C GLY A 190 0.98 -10.80 -16.80
N LEU A 191 0.60 -9.98 -15.83
CA LEU A 191 1.37 -9.65 -14.64
C LEU A 191 0.65 -10.07 -13.37
N GLU A 192 1.44 -10.53 -12.40
CA GLU A 192 0.98 -10.90 -11.07
C GLU A 192 0.70 -9.65 -10.23
N PRO A 193 -0.26 -9.68 -9.28
CA PRO A 193 -0.59 -8.50 -8.48
C PRO A 193 0.61 -7.87 -7.74
N TYR A 194 1.53 -8.69 -7.21
CA TYR A 194 2.72 -8.21 -6.51
C TYR A 194 3.66 -7.37 -7.40
N GLN A 195 3.56 -7.52 -8.73
CA GLN A 195 4.36 -6.78 -9.70
C GLN A 195 3.78 -5.38 -9.97
N LEU A 196 2.48 -5.19 -9.71
CA LEU A 196 1.74 -3.99 -10.12
C LEU A 196 1.44 -3.01 -8.99
N VAL A 197 1.30 -3.46 -7.74
CA VAL A 197 0.73 -2.64 -6.65
C VAL A 197 1.50 -1.32 -6.45
N SER A 198 2.81 -1.38 -6.24
CA SER A 198 3.61 -0.16 -6.03
C SER A 198 3.66 0.73 -7.28
N LEU A 199 3.74 0.13 -8.47
CA LEU A 199 3.74 0.85 -9.73
C LEU A 199 2.43 1.61 -9.96
N THR A 200 1.31 1.00 -9.58
CA THR A 200 -0.03 1.59 -9.65
C THR A 200 -0.10 2.89 -8.86
N GLY A 201 0.51 2.94 -7.67
CA GLY A 201 0.58 4.18 -6.87
C GLY A 201 1.23 5.33 -7.64
N ALA A 202 2.38 5.09 -8.27
CA ALA A 202 3.07 6.09 -9.08
C ALA A 202 2.23 6.50 -10.31
N VAL A 203 1.59 5.54 -10.99
CA VAL A 203 0.71 5.82 -12.13
C VAL A 203 -0.47 6.70 -11.71
N LEU A 204 -1.08 6.47 -10.55
CA LEU A 204 -2.22 7.27 -10.09
C LEU A 204 -1.87 8.73 -9.84
N VAL A 205 -0.67 9.02 -9.33
CA VAL A 205 -0.20 10.40 -9.21
C VAL A 205 -0.19 11.10 -10.57
N LEU A 206 0.25 10.40 -11.61
CA LEU A 206 0.27 10.93 -12.97
C LEU A 206 -1.12 11.10 -13.56
N LEU A 207 -2.04 10.19 -13.24
CA LEU A 207 -3.45 10.26 -13.65
C LEU A 207 -4.23 11.36 -12.90
N ASN A 208 -3.76 11.78 -11.73
CA ASN A 208 -4.31 12.90 -10.95
C ASN A 208 -3.82 14.28 -11.43
N LEU A 209 -2.64 14.36 -12.03
CA LEU A 209 -2.09 15.63 -12.55
C LEU A 209 -3.03 16.38 -13.51
N PRO A 210 -3.71 15.73 -14.48
CA PRO A 210 -4.73 16.37 -15.30
C PRO A 210 -5.83 17.07 -14.50
N VAL A 211 -6.31 16.44 -13.42
CA VAL A 211 -7.34 17.00 -12.54
C VAL A 211 -6.80 18.18 -11.74
N VAL A 212 -5.56 18.11 -11.22
CA VAL A 212 -4.88 19.24 -10.56
C VAL A 212 -4.79 20.44 -11.49
N LEU A 213 -4.32 20.23 -12.71
CA LEU A 213 -4.17 21.27 -13.73
C LEU A 213 -5.52 21.92 -14.09
N LEU A 214 -6.55 21.08 -14.26
CA LEU A 214 -7.87 21.57 -14.61
C LEU A 214 -8.55 22.30 -13.44
N LEU A 215 -8.41 21.80 -12.22
CA LEU A 215 -8.86 22.50 -11.01
C LEU A 215 -8.18 23.87 -10.89
N ALA A 216 -6.86 23.96 -11.04
CA ALA A 216 -6.14 25.22 -11.00
C ALA A 216 -6.63 26.22 -12.07
N ARG A 217 -6.90 25.72 -13.28
CA ARG A 217 -7.40 26.53 -14.39
C ARG A 217 -8.84 26.97 -14.19
N VAL A 218 -9.75 26.08 -13.77
CA VAL A 218 -11.18 26.38 -13.61
C VAL A 218 -11.44 27.18 -12.35
N ALA A 219 -10.88 26.77 -11.21
CA ALA A 219 -11.11 27.39 -9.91
C ALA A 219 -10.40 28.75 -9.78
N LEU A 220 -9.15 28.85 -10.24
CA LEU A 220 -8.29 30.02 -10.00
C LEU A 220 -7.85 30.73 -11.28
N GLY A 221 -8.09 30.16 -12.45
CA GLY A 221 -7.66 30.75 -13.71
C GLY A 221 -6.14 30.79 -13.88
N LEU A 222 -5.40 29.88 -13.27
CA LEU A 222 -3.95 29.75 -13.45
C LEU A 222 -3.63 29.32 -14.90
N ARG A 223 -2.56 29.85 -15.51
CA ARG A 223 -2.17 29.57 -16.90
C ARG A 223 -0.64 29.44 -17.05
N GLY A 224 -0.19 28.93 -18.20
CA GLY A 224 1.23 28.95 -18.61
C GLY A 224 2.17 28.26 -17.62
N ALA A 225 3.34 28.85 -17.40
CA ALA A 225 4.38 28.30 -16.52
C ALA A 225 3.91 28.04 -15.08
N GLY A 226 2.94 28.82 -14.56
CA GLY A 226 2.39 28.58 -13.23
C GLY A 226 1.65 27.26 -13.10
N LEU A 227 0.96 26.81 -14.17
CA LEU A 227 0.31 25.49 -14.19
C LEU A 227 1.35 24.37 -14.20
N LEU A 228 2.39 24.49 -15.02
CA LEU A 228 3.48 23.50 -15.09
C LEU A 228 4.23 23.41 -13.77
N GLY A 229 4.49 24.55 -13.13
CA GLY A 229 5.08 24.62 -11.80
C GLY A 229 4.22 23.92 -10.74
N LEU A 230 2.91 24.14 -10.74
CA LEU A 230 1.99 23.48 -9.81
C LEU A 230 1.93 21.96 -10.02
N ALA A 231 1.95 21.50 -11.27
CA ALA A 231 2.04 20.08 -11.60
C ALA A 231 3.36 19.47 -11.09
N ALA A 232 4.48 20.16 -11.32
CA ALA A 232 5.78 19.72 -10.80
C ALA A 232 5.77 19.65 -9.26
N LEU A 233 5.17 20.65 -8.59
CA LEU A 233 5.05 20.66 -7.13
C LEU A 233 4.19 19.49 -6.62
N TYR A 234 3.07 19.17 -7.27
CA TYR A 234 2.24 18.03 -6.90
C TYR A 234 2.98 16.69 -7.04
N ALA A 235 3.69 16.51 -8.16
CA ALA A 235 4.43 15.29 -8.45
C ALA A 235 5.66 15.09 -7.55
N LEU A 236 6.37 16.17 -7.21
CA LEU A 236 7.55 16.14 -6.34
C LEU A 236 7.21 16.29 -4.85
N SER A 237 5.94 16.46 -4.50
CA SER A 237 5.55 16.67 -3.12
C SER A 237 5.85 15.43 -2.26
N PRO A 238 6.55 15.59 -1.12
CA PRO A 238 6.76 14.52 -0.16
C PRO A 238 5.46 13.88 0.33
N LEU A 239 4.36 14.64 0.41
CA LEU A 239 3.04 14.11 0.77
C LEU A 239 2.55 13.06 -0.24
N THR A 240 2.66 13.38 -1.52
CA THR A 240 2.27 12.51 -2.63
C THR A 240 3.19 11.29 -2.72
N LEU A 241 4.51 11.51 -2.63
CA LEU A 241 5.50 10.43 -2.67
C LEU A 241 5.35 9.47 -1.49
N TYR A 242 5.08 9.99 -0.30
CA TYR A 242 4.82 9.19 0.88
C TYR A 242 3.57 8.31 0.67
N ALA A 243 2.51 8.84 0.07
CA ALA A 243 1.30 8.08 -0.26
C ALA A 243 1.62 6.92 -1.23
N VAL A 244 2.43 7.17 -2.26
CA VAL A 244 2.88 6.13 -3.20
C VAL A 244 3.67 5.03 -2.47
N HIS A 245 4.69 5.41 -1.71
CA HIS A 245 5.61 4.45 -1.09
C HIS A 245 5.07 3.79 0.18
N HIS A 246 3.97 4.29 0.76
CA HIS A 246 3.16 3.58 1.76
C HIS A 246 1.98 2.81 1.15
N GLY A 247 1.84 2.76 -0.18
CA GLY A 247 0.78 1.99 -0.82
C GLY A 247 -0.63 2.53 -0.53
N ALA A 248 -0.79 3.84 -0.34
CA ALA A 248 -2.07 4.50 -0.03
C ALA A 248 -2.98 4.62 -1.26
N LEU A 249 -3.22 3.50 -1.97
CA LEU A 249 -3.95 3.48 -3.23
C LEU A 249 -5.38 3.98 -3.07
N GLY A 250 -6.10 3.52 -2.04
CA GLY A 250 -7.47 3.98 -1.74
C GLY A 250 -7.58 5.51 -1.69
N GLN A 251 -6.59 6.16 -1.06
CA GLN A 251 -6.51 7.62 -0.95
C GLN A 251 -6.22 8.30 -2.29
N LEU A 252 -5.29 7.76 -3.08
CA LEU A 252 -4.94 8.30 -4.39
C LEU A 252 -6.11 8.23 -5.39
N TYR A 253 -6.90 7.15 -5.36
CA TYR A 253 -8.15 7.05 -6.13
C TYR A 253 -9.23 7.99 -5.60
N ALA A 254 -9.36 8.12 -4.28
CA ALA A 254 -10.33 9.04 -3.69
C ALA A 254 -10.01 10.49 -4.04
N ALA A 255 -8.72 10.85 -4.12
CA ALA A 255 -8.27 12.16 -4.55
C ALA A 255 -8.73 12.48 -5.99
N GLN A 256 -8.67 11.49 -6.90
CA GLN A 256 -9.25 11.61 -8.24
C GLN A 256 -10.76 11.85 -8.15
N GLY A 257 -11.48 11.01 -7.41
CA GLY A 257 -12.93 11.13 -7.23
C GLY A 257 -13.37 12.50 -6.71
N ILE A 258 -12.75 13.00 -5.65
CA ILE A 258 -13.03 14.34 -5.07
C ILE A 258 -12.70 15.45 -6.05
N GLY A 259 -11.60 15.34 -6.80
CA GLY A 259 -11.25 16.33 -7.81
C GLY A 259 -12.29 16.40 -8.94
N LEU A 260 -12.75 15.25 -9.44
CA LEU A 260 -13.81 15.15 -10.44
C LEU A 260 -15.14 15.69 -9.90
N LEU A 261 -15.50 15.36 -8.66
CA LEU A 261 -16.72 15.83 -8.00
C LEU A 261 -16.71 17.37 -7.83
N THR A 262 -15.59 17.92 -7.41
CA THR A 262 -15.39 19.37 -7.28
C THR A 262 -15.51 20.06 -8.64
N LEU A 263 -14.90 19.48 -9.69
CA LEU A 263 -15.03 19.98 -11.05
C LEU A 263 -16.47 19.89 -11.56
N ALA A 264 -17.20 18.80 -11.29
CA ALA A 264 -18.60 18.67 -11.67
C ALA A 264 -19.45 19.78 -11.06
N ILE A 265 -19.24 20.11 -9.78
CA ILE A 265 -19.94 21.19 -9.08
C ILE A 265 -19.61 22.55 -9.70
N PHE A 266 -18.31 22.84 -9.92
CA PHE A 266 -17.89 24.12 -10.51
C PHE A 266 -18.40 24.28 -11.94
N GLY A 267 -18.36 23.20 -12.73
CA GLY A 267 -18.86 23.16 -14.10
C GLY A 267 -20.37 23.36 -14.19
N ALA A 268 -21.15 22.58 -13.43
CA ALA A 268 -22.60 22.68 -13.38
C ALA A 268 -23.07 24.10 -13.03
N ARG A 269 -22.37 24.75 -12.09
CA ARG A 269 -22.67 26.14 -11.76
C ARG A 269 -22.29 27.14 -12.84
N ALA A 270 -21.20 26.89 -13.58
CA ALA A 270 -20.77 27.78 -14.65
C ALA A 270 -21.75 27.75 -15.84
N THR A 271 -22.34 26.58 -16.17
CA THR A 271 -23.25 26.43 -17.32
C THR A 271 -24.64 27.00 -17.11
N GLN A 272 -25.10 27.14 -15.86
CA GLN A 272 -26.37 27.78 -15.54
C GLN A 272 -26.43 29.28 -15.86
N ARG A 273 -25.31 29.86 -16.33
CA ARG A 273 -25.25 31.20 -16.93
C ARG A 273 -25.43 31.20 -18.46
N GLY A 274 -25.51 30.02 -19.08
CA GLY A 274 -25.71 29.83 -20.51
C GLY A 274 -26.89 28.90 -20.80
N ALA A 275 -27.02 28.46 -22.05
CA ALA A 275 -28.11 27.59 -22.50
C ALA A 275 -27.90 26.08 -22.21
N GLU A 276 -26.79 25.71 -21.56
CA GLU A 276 -26.47 24.29 -21.31
C GLU A 276 -26.97 23.82 -19.94
N SER A 277 -27.61 22.66 -19.91
CA SER A 277 -28.12 22.03 -18.67
C SER A 277 -26.99 21.50 -17.78
N GLU A 278 -27.13 21.67 -16.46
CA GLU A 278 -26.25 21.09 -15.44
C GLU A 278 -26.12 19.56 -15.53
N TRP A 279 -27.14 18.86 -16.04
CA TRP A 279 -27.14 17.41 -16.20
C TRP A 279 -26.04 16.87 -17.12
N ARG A 280 -25.40 17.73 -17.93
CA ARG A 280 -24.22 17.36 -18.70
C ARG A 280 -23.00 16.99 -17.83
N TYR A 281 -22.99 17.39 -16.56
CA TYR A 281 -21.96 17.01 -15.60
C TYR A 281 -22.32 15.76 -14.78
N ALA A 282 -23.51 15.21 -14.97
CA ALA A 282 -23.97 14.04 -14.24
C ALA A 282 -23.04 12.80 -14.44
N PRO A 283 -22.53 12.50 -15.64
CA PRO A 283 -21.59 11.37 -15.82
C PRO A 283 -20.29 11.55 -15.02
N LEU A 284 -19.80 12.79 -14.90
CA LEU A 284 -18.61 13.10 -14.11
C LEU A 284 -18.86 12.88 -12.60
N ALA A 285 -20.02 13.32 -12.11
CA ALA A 285 -20.43 13.07 -10.72
C ALA A 285 -20.62 11.58 -10.44
N LEU A 286 -21.21 10.82 -11.38
CA LEU A 286 -21.36 9.37 -11.26
C LEU A 286 -20.00 8.66 -11.18
N ALA A 287 -19.07 8.98 -12.09
CA ALA A 287 -17.71 8.43 -12.05
C ALA A 287 -16.99 8.78 -10.74
N ALA A 288 -17.18 10.00 -10.23
CA ALA A 288 -16.63 10.41 -8.94
C ALA A 288 -17.19 9.60 -7.77
N PHE A 289 -18.52 9.47 -7.66
CA PHE A 289 -19.14 8.67 -6.60
C PHE A 289 -18.77 7.20 -6.69
N TRP A 290 -18.67 6.65 -7.91
CA TRP A 290 -18.20 5.30 -8.14
C TRP A 290 -16.80 5.08 -7.59
N LEU A 291 -15.83 5.93 -7.97
CA LEU A 291 -14.46 5.84 -7.47
C LEU A 291 -14.39 5.98 -5.95
N LEU A 292 -15.14 6.92 -5.36
CA LEU A 292 -15.16 7.14 -3.91
C LEU A 292 -15.74 5.94 -3.15
N ALA A 293 -16.86 5.39 -3.63
CA ALA A 293 -17.50 4.21 -3.03
C ALA A 293 -16.64 2.94 -3.16
N GLY A 294 -15.90 2.80 -4.25
CA GLY A 294 -15.07 1.64 -4.49
C GLY A 294 -13.69 1.71 -3.84
N SER A 295 -13.08 2.89 -3.72
CA SER A 295 -11.71 3.04 -3.22
C SER A 295 -11.62 3.36 -1.73
N TYR A 296 -12.41 4.31 -1.22
CA TYR A 296 -12.27 4.84 0.13
C TYR A 296 -13.64 5.27 0.68
N ASN A 297 -14.60 4.34 0.68
CA ASN A 297 -16.04 4.59 0.84
C ASN A 297 -16.41 5.47 2.05
N PHE A 298 -15.75 5.34 3.19
CA PHE A 298 -16.02 6.16 4.36
C PHE A 298 -15.69 7.64 4.18
N ILE A 299 -14.87 8.02 3.19
CA ILE A 299 -14.64 9.44 2.87
C ILE A 299 -15.87 10.09 2.25
N LEU A 300 -16.85 9.33 1.77
CA LEU A 300 -18.08 9.87 1.17
C LEU A 300 -18.78 10.88 2.09
N ILE A 301 -18.67 10.73 3.41
CA ILE A 301 -19.25 11.63 4.41
C ILE A 301 -18.67 13.06 4.34
N VAL A 302 -17.43 13.21 3.85
CA VAL A 302 -16.71 14.49 3.75
C VAL A 302 -16.23 14.80 2.33
N ALA A 303 -16.41 13.91 1.35
CA ALA A 303 -15.87 14.07 -0.01
C ALA A 303 -16.44 15.32 -0.71
N LEU A 304 -17.66 15.70 -0.36
CA LEU A 304 -18.32 16.92 -0.86
C LEU A 304 -17.80 18.19 -0.20
N ALA A 305 -17.01 18.14 0.87
CA ALA A 305 -16.72 19.31 1.71
C ALA A 305 -16.18 20.53 0.91
N PRO A 306 -15.20 20.41 -0.01
CA PRO A 306 -14.75 21.55 -0.80
C PRO A 306 -15.81 22.07 -1.77
N GLY A 307 -16.49 21.17 -2.48
CA GLY A 307 -17.52 21.53 -3.44
C GLY A 307 -18.76 22.15 -2.78
N ALA A 308 -19.20 21.60 -1.64
CA ALA A 308 -20.32 22.08 -0.85
C ALA A 308 -20.01 23.43 -0.20
N ALA A 309 -18.82 23.60 0.39
CA ALA A 309 -18.40 24.89 0.95
C ALA A 309 -18.43 26.00 -0.11
N TRP A 310 -17.93 25.71 -1.31
CA TRP A 310 -17.99 26.65 -2.42
C TRP A 310 -19.43 26.93 -2.87
N LEU A 311 -20.25 25.89 -3.05
CA LEU A 311 -21.62 26.00 -3.53
C LEU A 311 -22.49 26.81 -2.55
N LEU A 312 -22.32 26.58 -1.24
CA LEU A 312 -22.99 27.34 -0.19
C LEU A 312 -22.51 28.80 -0.15
N ALA A 313 -21.21 29.04 -0.32
CA ALA A 313 -20.68 30.40 -0.36
C ALA A 313 -21.18 31.18 -1.60
N ASP A 314 -21.22 30.54 -2.78
CA ASP A 314 -21.77 31.12 -3.99
C ASP A 314 -23.28 31.37 -3.85
N TRP A 315 -24.02 30.44 -3.24
CA TRP A 315 -25.44 30.64 -2.91
C TRP A 315 -25.64 31.80 -1.94
N TRP A 316 -24.88 31.87 -0.85
CA TRP A 316 -24.98 32.95 0.13
C TRP A 316 -24.74 34.31 -0.53
N TRP A 317 -23.76 34.37 -1.44
CA TRP A 317 -23.41 35.57 -2.17
C TRP A 317 -24.46 35.97 -3.22
N ARG A 318 -24.95 35.02 -4.03
CA ARG A 318 -25.83 35.30 -5.18
C ARG A 318 -27.32 35.17 -4.88
N ARG A 319 -27.68 34.54 -3.76
CA ARG A 319 -29.05 34.18 -3.34
C ARG A 319 -29.84 33.35 -4.36
N ASP A 320 -29.14 32.63 -5.24
CA ASP A 320 -29.76 31.82 -6.30
C ASP A 320 -30.04 30.39 -5.82
N THR A 321 -31.20 30.23 -5.18
CA THR A 321 -31.70 28.96 -4.60
C THR A 321 -32.03 27.91 -5.66
N ARG A 322 -32.52 28.33 -6.83
CA ARG A 322 -32.92 27.40 -7.90
C ARG A 322 -31.74 26.62 -8.43
N ALA A 323 -30.64 27.31 -8.68
CA ALA A 323 -29.43 26.69 -9.16
C ALA A 323 -28.75 25.78 -8.12
N LEU A 324 -28.78 26.19 -6.84
CA LEU A 324 -28.37 25.34 -5.72
C LEU A 324 -29.19 24.04 -5.76
N GLY A 325 -30.52 24.16 -5.77
CA GLY A 325 -31.44 23.02 -5.80
C GLY A 325 -31.21 22.09 -7.00
N ARG A 326 -31.00 22.64 -8.21
CA ARG A 326 -30.68 21.84 -9.42
C ARG A 326 -29.36 21.09 -9.31
N THR A 327 -28.32 21.73 -8.77
CA THR A 327 -27.01 21.10 -8.57
C THR A 327 -27.11 19.98 -7.54
N LEU A 328 -27.81 20.23 -6.43
CA LEU A 328 -28.07 19.23 -5.40
C LEU A 328 -28.91 18.06 -5.93
N LEU A 329 -29.91 18.34 -6.77
CA LEU A 329 -30.72 17.30 -7.41
C LEU A 329 -29.88 16.41 -8.33
N MET A 330 -29.02 17.00 -9.16
CA MET A 330 -28.09 16.25 -10.01
C MET A 330 -27.15 15.37 -9.16
N LEU A 331 -26.53 15.93 -8.13
CA LEU A 331 -25.63 15.20 -7.23
C LEU A 331 -26.36 14.07 -6.50
N GLY A 332 -27.52 14.35 -5.92
CA GLY A 332 -28.34 13.36 -5.22
C GLY A 332 -28.80 12.24 -6.14
N THR A 333 -29.16 12.57 -7.38
CA THR A 333 -29.55 11.55 -8.38
C THR A 333 -28.37 10.67 -8.77
N MET A 334 -27.19 11.25 -9.04
CA MET A 334 -26.01 10.45 -9.40
C MET A 334 -25.47 9.63 -8.22
N PHE A 335 -25.59 10.15 -7.00
CA PHE A 335 -25.31 9.38 -5.79
C PHE A 335 -26.28 8.20 -5.66
N ALA A 336 -27.58 8.42 -5.84
CA ALA A 336 -28.59 7.35 -5.80
C ALA A 336 -28.35 6.30 -6.89
N VAL A 337 -28.01 6.71 -8.11
CA VAL A 337 -27.63 5.79 -9.19
C VAL A 337 -26.38 4.99 -8.79
N SER A 338 -25.35 5.64 -8.26
CA SER A 338 -24.15 4.96 -7.76
C SER A 338 -24.50 3.98 -6.63
N LEU A 339 -25.42 4.34 -5.74
CA LEU A 339 -25.87 3.49 -4.65
C LEU A 339 -26.59 2.24 -5.16
N VAL A 340 -27.44 2.37 -6.18
CA VAL A 340 -28.13 1.23 -6.79
C VAL A 340 -27.14 0.32 -7.54
N LEU A 341 -26.29 0.90 -8.38
CA LEU A 341 -25.35 0.12 -9.20
C LEU A 341 -24.25 -0.54 -8.38
N PHE A 342 -23.88 0.05 -7.25
CA PHE A 342 -22.75 -0.36 -6.41
C PHE A 342 -23.18 -0.73 -4.98
N TRP A 343 -24.40 -1.25 -4.84
CA TRP A 343 -25.12 -1.39 -3.56
C TRP A 343 -24.35 -2.12 -2.45
N GLY A 344 -23.62 -3.19 -2.78
CA GLY A 344 -22.87 -3.97 -1.78
C GLY A 344 -21.84 -3.15 -1.00
N ARG A 345 -21.30 -2.08 -1.62
CA ARG A 345 -20.37 -1.14 -0.97
C ARG A 345 -21.03 -0.26 0.07
N PHE A 346 -22.27 0.14 -0.20
CA PHE A 346 -23.03 1.00 0.69
C PHE A 346 -23.59 0.21 1.87
N VAL A 347 -24.02 -1.04 1.64
CA VAL A 347 -24.41 -1.95 2.72
C VAL A 347 -23.25 -2.20 3.68
N GLY A 348 -22.04 -2.46 3.15
CA GLY A 348 -20.84 -2.68 3.96
C GLY A 348 -20.34 -1.44 4.71
N LEU A 349 -20.83 -0.24 4.39
CA LEU A 349 -20.32 1.01 4.98
C LEU A 349 -20.59 1.10 6.49
N ARG A 350 -21.78 0.67 6.94
CA ARG A 350 -22.13 0.63 8.37
C ARG A 350 -21.17 -0.28 9.13
N GLU A 351 -20.94 -1.48 8.61
CA GLU A 351 -20.04 -2.47 9.20
C GLU A 351 -18.59 -1.96 9.20
N ARG A 352 -18.18 -1.26 8.14
CA ARG A 352 -16.85 -0.66 8.07
C ARG A 352 -16.63 0.41 9.16
N PHE A 353 -17.64 1.23 9.47
CA PHE A 353 -17.55 2.17 10.58
C PHE A 353 -17.42 1.46 11.94
N GLN A 354 -18.15 0.36 12.15
CA GLN A 354 -18.03 -0.45 13.37
C GLN A 354 -16.62 -1.05 13.52
N LEU A 355 -15.99 -1.47 12.41
CA LEU A 355 -14.61 -1.95 12.45
C LEU A 355 -13.61 -0.86 12.88
N PHE A 356 -13.82 0.40 12.48
CA PHE A 356 -12.97 1.51 12.91
C PHE A 356 -13.12 1.87 14.39
N GLU A 357 -14.26 1.54 15.00
CA GLU A 357 -14.44 1.68 16.45
C GLU A 357 -13.71 0.56 17.21
N GLN A 358 -13.65 -0.64 16.64
CA GLN A 358 -13.05 -1.82 17.27
C GLN A 358 -11.52 -1.86 17.17
N TYR A 359 -10.98 -1.36 16.06
CA TYR A 359 -9.56 -1.49 15.74
C TYR A 359 -8.92 -0.12 15.51
N ASN A 360 -7.84 0.13 16.24
CA ASN A 360 -7.02 1.31 16.02
C ASN A 360 -6.02 1.04 14.88
N PHE A 361 -6.45 1.26 13.63
CA PHE A 361 -5.59 1.12 12.45
C PHE A 361 -4.74 2.37 12.17
N GLY A 362 -3.43 2.17 11.99
CA GLY A 362 -2.52 3.23 11.56
C GLY A 362 -1.16 3.14 12.23
N TRP A 363 -0.30 4.07 11.86
CA TRP A 363 0.99 4.31 12.49
C TRP A 363 1.16 5.80 12.72
N PRO A 364 1.91 6.24 13.74
CA PRO A 364 2.13 7.66 13.98
C PRO A 364 2.77 8.34 12.78
N VAL A 365 2.14 9.41 12.29
CA VAL A 365 2.69 10.31 11.27
C VAL A 365 2.87 11.69 11.91
N PRO A 366 4.00 12.39 11.70
CA PRO A 366 4.17 13.73 12.25
C PRO A 366 3.03 14.66 11.82
N LEU A 367 2.47 15.42 12.77
CA LEU A 367 1.45 16.42 12.48
C LEU A 367 2.05 17.53 11.61
N LEU A 368 1.51 17.67 10.40
CA LEU A 368 1.96 18.65 9.41
C LEU A 368 1.27 19.99 9.60
N THR A 369 2.04 21.03 9.87
CA THR A 369 1.61 22.43 9.89
C THR A 369 1.47 22.99 8.45
N PRO A 370 0.96 24.22 8.23
CA PRO A 370 0.73 24.75 6.89
C PRO A 370 1.94 24.75 5.94
N ASP A 371 3.16 24.86 6.46
CA ASP A 371 4.41 24.65 5.71
C ASP A 371 4.53 23.20 5.20
N GLY A 372 4.26 22.23 6.07
CA GLY A 372 4.19 20.82 5.72
C GLY A 372 3.12 20.48 4.70
N TRP A 373 2.00 21.24 4.65
CA TRP A 373 0.98 21.09 3.59
C TRP A 373 1.51 21.48 2.21
N LEU A 374 2.52 22.35 2.12
CA LEU A 374 3.24 22.62 0.86
C LEU A 374 4.47 21.72 0.68
N GLY A 375 4.61 20.66 1.49
CA GLY A 375 5.71 19.71 1.41
C GLY A 375 7.04 20.25 1.95
N LEU A 376 7.04 21.37 2.68
CA LEU A 376 8.22 21.94 3.32
C LEU A 376 8.56 21.20 4.61
N VAL A 377 8.84 19.90 4.49
CA VAL A 377 9.18 19.00 5.60
C VAL A 377 10.67 18.67 5.59
N ARG A 378 11.12 17.93 6.60
CA ARG A 378 12.47 17.37 6.72
C ARG A 378 12.38 15.86 6.54
N GLY A 379 13.18 15.33 5.63
CA GLY A 379 13.40 13.90 5.46
C GLY A 379 12.19 13.10 4.97
N PHE A 380 12.45 11.83 4.66
CA PHE A 380 11.46 10.91 4.09
C PHE A 380 10.29 10.54 5.00
N ALA A 381 10.43 10.73 6.31
CA ALA A 381 9.39 10.43 7.29
C ALA A 381 8.53 11.67 7.66
N LEU A 382 8.57 12.70 6.81
CA LEU A 382 7.72 13.90 6.89
C LEU A 382 7.91 14.69 8.19
N GLN A 383 9.11 14.70 8.77
CA GLN A 383 9.35 15.43 10.01
C GLN A 383 9.20 16.95 9.83
N GLY A 384 8.67 17.65 10.83
CA GLY A 384 8.64 19.10 10.82
C GLY A 384 10.02 19.73 11.02
N TRP A 385 10.17 20.99 10.60
CA TRP A 385 11.29 21.82 11.02
C TRP A 385 11.27 22.07 12.54
N PRO A 386 12.42 22.49 13.14
CA PRO A 386 12.41 23.02 14.50
C PRO A 386 11.35 24.10 14.69
N VAL A 387 10.92 24.33 15.94
CA VAL A 387 9.72 25.14 16.23
C VAL A 387 9.75 26.51 15.56
N LEU A 388 10.85 27.27 15.69
CA LEU A 388 10.98 28.62 15.13
C LEU A 388 10.84 28.66 13.59
N PRO A 389 11.68 27.95 12.80
CA PRO A 389 11.54 27.94 11.34
C PRO A 389 10.20 27.36 10.89
N ARG A 390 9.66 26.34 11.57
CA ARG A 390 8.34 25.78 11.25
C ARG A 390 7.22 26.82 11.39
N VAL A 391 7.20 27.58 12.50
CA VAL A 391 6.21 28.64 12.72
C VAL A 391 6.38 29.75 11.68
N ALA A 392 7.62 30.18 11.40
CA ALA A 392 7.88 31.21 10.40
C ALA A 392 7.41 30.79 8.99
N LEU A 393 7.73 29.57 8.56
CA LEU A 393 7.28 29.01 7.28
C LEU A 393 5.75 28.86 7.25
N GLY A 394 5.15 28.34 8.31
CA GLY A 394 3.70 28.20 8.42
C GLY A 394 2.97 29.54 8.29
N LEU A 395 3.45 30.58 8.99
CA LEU A 395 2.94 31.94 8.87
C LEU A 395 3.13 32.51 7.46
N ALA A 396 4.27 32.26 6.81
CA ALA A 396 4.52 32.68 5.44
C ALA A 396 3.52 32.03 4.46
N VAL A 397 3.28 30.72 4.56
CA VAL A 397 2.30 30.00 3.73
C VAL A 397 0.89 30.57 3.91
N VAL A 398 0.45 30.73 5.15
CA VAL A 398 -0.88 31.30 5.46
C VAL A 398 -0.99 32.74 4.94
N THR A 399 0.05 33.56 5.11
CA THR A 399 0.08 34.94 4.63
C THR A 399 -0.01 35.01 3.11
N LEU A 400 0.77 34.21 2.38
CA LEU A 400 0.71 34.16 0.92
C LEU A 400 -0.68 33.75 0.44
N TRP A 401 -1.27 32.72 1.03
CA TRP A 401 -2.63 32.29 0.73
C TRP A 401 -3.64 33.43 0.96
N LEU A 402 -3.61 34.10 2.12
CA LEU A 402 -4.50 35.23 2.43
C LEU A 402 -4.30 36.41 1.47
N VAL A 403 -3.06 36.72 1.08
CA VAL A 403 -2.76 37.75 0.07
C VAL A 403 -3.40 37.40 -1.27
N GLY A 404 -3.31 36.14 -1.71
CA GLY A 404 -3.96 35.65 -2.92
C GLY A 404 -5.48 35.77 -2.87
N VAL A 405 -6.10 35.33 -1.76
CA VAL A 405 -7.55 35.46 -1.53
C VAL A 405 -7.98 36.93 -1.56
N ARG A 406 -7.28 37.81 -0.83
CA ARG A 406 -7.57 39.24 -0.77
C ARG A 406 -7.43 39.90 -2.15
N ALA A 407 -6.42 39.53 -2.93
CA ALA A 407 -6.22 40.04 -4.28
C ALA A 407 -7.39 39.68 -5.21
N TYR A 408 -7.93 38.46 -5.11
CA TYR A 408 -9.14 38.09 -5.84
C TYR A 408 -10.37 38.83 -5.35
N TRP A 409 -10.52 38.96 -4.03
CA TRP A 409 -11.67 39.63 -3.42
C TRP A 409 -11.78 41.10 -3.85
N ARG A 410 -10.66 41.82 -3.86
CA ARG A 410 -10.57 43.24 -4.25
C ARG A 410 -10.91 43.50 -5.71
N ARG A 411 -10.70 42.54 -6.60
CA ARG A 411 -10.96 42.70 -8.04
C ARG A 411 -12.43 42.59 -8.44
N GLY A 412 -13.35 42.32 -7.51
CA GLY A 412 -14.80 42.29 -7.73
C GLY A 412 -15.26 41.13 -8.63
N LYS A 413 -14.90 41.17 -9.92
CA LYS A 413 -15.18 40.13 -10.93
C LYS A 413 -14.59 38.76 -10.60
N ASP A 414 -13.53 38.72 -9.79
CA ASP A 414 -12.83 37.48 -9.41
C ASP A 414 -13.25 36.94 -8.02
N ARG A 415 -14.29 37.49 -7.37
CA ARG A 415 -14.74 37.02 -6.05
C ARG A 415 -15.06 35.52 -6.01
N GLY A 416 -15.62 34.96 -7.08
CA GLY A 416 -15.85 33.51 -7.17
C GLY A 416 -14.58 32.66 -7.05
N ARG A 417 -13.43 33.18 -7.49
CA ARG A 417 -12.12 32.53 -7.33
C ARG A 417 -11.59 32.63 -5.90
N ALA A 418 -11.85 33.74 -5.22
CA ALA A 418 -11.55 33.86 -3.79
C ALA A 418 -12.35 32.82 -2.99
N LEU A 419 -13.65 32.68 -3.27
CA LEU A 419 -14.49 31.66 -2.66
C LEU A 419 -13.99 30.24 -2.96
N ALA A 420 -13.55 29.98 -4.20
CA ALA A 420 -12.96 28.68 -4.54
C ALA A 420 -11.67 28.39 -3.76
N ALA A 421 -10.76 29.36 -3.66
CA ALA A 421 -9.52 29.21 -2.88
C ALA A 421 -9.80 28.96 -1.39
N LEU A 422 -10.81 29.64 -0.81
CA LEU A 422 -11.25 29.40 0.57
C LEU A 422 -11.86 28.01 0.73
N ALA A 423 -12.75 27.60 -0.17
CA ALA A 423 -13.44 26.32 -0.11
C ALA A 423 -12.52 25.11 -0.31
N LEU A 424 -11.42 25.27 -1.06
CA LEU A 424 -10.42 24.22 -1.25
C LEU A 424 -9.49 24.03 -0.03
N VAL A 425 -9.37 25.04 0.85
CA VAL A 425 -8.44 25.03 2.00
C VAL A 425 -9.15 24.86 3.33
N LEU A 426 -10.18 25.68 3.61
CA LEU A 426 -10.79 25.77 4.94
C LEU A 426 -11.42 24.46 5.44
N PRO A 427 -12.22 23.72 4.66
CA PRO A 427 -12.81 22.47 5.14
C PRO A 427 -11.76 21.43 5.50
N VAL A 428 -10.67 21.36 4.71
CA VAL A 428 -9.55 20.46 4.94
C VAL A 428 -8.79 20.88 6.20
N ALA A 429 -8.51 22.17 6.38
CA ALA A 429 -7.85 22.71 7.56
C ALA A 429 -8.67 22.52 8.85
N LEU A 430 -10.01 22.58 8.77
CA LEU A 430 -10.90 22.29 9.90
C LEU A 430 -10.87 20.81 10.27
N GLY A 431 -11.02 19.91 9.30
CA GLY A 431 -10.93 18.46 9.54
C GLY A 431 -9.56 18.05 10.08
N TRP A 432 -8.49 18.62 9.52
CA TRP A 432 -7.13 18.44 10.03
C TRP A 432 -6.98 18.95 11.47
N SER A 433 -7.46 20.16 11.78
CA SER A 433 -7.35 20.75 13.13
C SER A 433 -8.08 19.90 14.18
N MET A 434 -9.26 19.36 13.84
CA MET A 434 -10.01 18.46 14.71
C MET A 434 -9.20 17.18 15.03
N LEU A 435 -8.56 16.57 14.03
CA LEU A 435 -7.74 15.37 14.23
C LEU A 435 -6.42 15.67 14.94
N ALA A 436 -5.79 16.82 14.65
CA ALA A 436 -4.62 17.30 15.37
C ALA A 436 -4.92 17.46 16.86
N TRP A 437 -6.10 18.03 17.21
CA TRP A 437 -6.56 18.16 18.59
C TRP A 437 -6.78 16.81 19.29
N GLN A 438 -7.19 15.77 18.55
CA GLN A 438 -7.40 14.42 19.09
C GLN A 438 -6.11 13.60 19.22
N THR A 439 -4.98 14.05 18.67
CA THR A 439 -3.72 13.28 18.65
C THR A 439 -3.20 12.89 20.04
N PRO A 440 -3.33 13.72 21.10
CA PRO A 440 -2.91 13.31 22.46
C PRO A 440 -3.72 12.13 23.03
N THR A 441 -4.96 11.93 22.59
CA THR A 441 -5.88 10.93 23.16
C THR A 441 -6.14 9.74 22.23
N ARG A 442 -5.95 9.91 20.91
CA ARG A 442 -6.19 8.88 19.90
C ARG A 442 -4.94 8.66 19.06
N ALA A 443 -4.29 7.51 19.27
CA ALA A 443 -2.99 7.19 18.67
C ALA A 443 -2.94 7.33 17.13
N ASN A 444 -4.05 7.05 16.43
CA ASN A 444 -4.13 7.14 14.97
C ASN A 444 -4.71 8.44 14.43
N ALA A 445 -5.04 9.43 15.27
CA ALA A 445 -5.57 10.69 14.77
C ALA A 445 -4.57 11.45 13.89
N SER A 446 -3.26 11.31 14.16
CA SER A 446 -2.21 11.90 13.32
C SER A 446 -2.12 11.25 11.93
N TYR A 447 -2.31 9.92 11.87
CA TYR A 447 -2.41 9.17 10.62
C TYR A 447 -3.67 9.53 9.82
N ASP A 448 -4.81 9.65 10.50
CA ASP A 448 -6.06 10.10 9.89
C ASP A 448 -5.93 11.54 9.36
N ALA A 449 -5.22 12.41 10.08
CA ALA A 449 -4.95 13.78 9.64
C ALA A 449 -4.12 13.79 8.34
N TYR A 450 -3.10 12.94 8.25
CA TYR A 450 -2.36 12.74 7.00
C TYR A 450 -3.25 12.19 5.88
N LYS A 451 -4.13 11.22 6.16
CA LYS A 451 -5.08 10.68 5.18
C LYS A 451 -5.99 11.78 4.61
N ILE A 452 -6.54 12.65 5.45
CA ILE A 452 -7.31 13.83 4.99
C ILE A 452 -6.45 14.70 4.07
N LEU A 453 -5.22 15.03 4.48
CA LEU A 453 -4.33 15.83 3.63
C LEU A 453 -4.08 15.16 2.28
N SER A 454 -3.78 13.86 2.25
CA SER A 454 -3.47 13.11 1.02
C SER A 454 -4.65 13.04 0.05
N VAL A 455 -5.86 12.79 0.57
CA VAL A 455 -7.07 12.63 -0.25
C VAL A 455 -7.54 13.96 -0.83
N PHE A 456 -7.45 15.05 -0.06
CA PHE A 456 -7.80 16.39 -0.53
C PHE A 456 -6.63 17.12 -1.18
N TYR A 457 -5.46 16.51 -1.28
CA TYR A 457 -4.23 17.18 -1.69
C TYR A 457 -4.30 17.90 -3.04
N PRO A 458 -4.89 17.31 -4.11
CA PRO A 458 -5.05 18.01 -5.38
C PRO A 458 -5.75 19.37 -5.25
N GLY A 459 -6.85 19.42 -4.49
CA GLY A 459 -7.61 20.64 -4.25
C GLY A 459 -6.92 21.58 -3.28
N LEU A 460 -6.41 21.05 -2.16
CA LEU A 460 -5.70 21.82 -1.13
C LEU A 460 -4.50 22.57 -1.72
N LEU A 461 -3.67 21.88 -2.50
CA LEU A 461 -2.49 22.46 -3.14
C LEU A 461 -2.88 23.58 -4.10
N VAL A 462 -3.91 23.36 -4.93
CA VAL A 462 -4.46 24.40 -5.81
C VAL A 462 -4.89 25.63 -5.00
N GLY A 463 -5.65 25.42 -3.92
CA GLY A 463 -6.13 26.48 -3.05
C GLY A 463 -5.01 27.27 -2.37
N LEU A 464 -4.02 26.59 -1.78
CA LEU A 464 -2.86 27.22 -1.13
C LEU A 464 -2.01 28.04 -2.11
N CYS A 465 -1.90 27.61 -3.36
CA CYS A 465 -1.15 28.29 -4.41
C CYS A 465 -1.93 29.41 -5.13
N CYS A 466 -3.07 29.88 -4.60
CA CYS A 466 -3.90 30.89 -5.26
C CYS A 466 -3.20 32.23 -5.51
N TRP A 467 -2.17 32.55 -4.72
CA TRP A 467 -1.35 33.75 -4.87
C TRP A 467 -0.56 33.79 -6.17
N LEU A 468 -0.16 32.64 -6.73
CA LEU A 468 0.50 32.56 -8.05
C LEU A 468 -0.42 33.10 -9.15
N ALA A 469 -1.67 32.63 -9.15
CA ALA A 469 -2.65 33.04 -10.14
C ALA A 469 -3.09 34.51 -9.93
N ALA A 470 -3.06 35.01 -8.70
CA ALA A 470 -3.27 36.43 -8.43
C ALA A 470 -2.12 37.30 -8.97
N ALA A 471 -0.87 36.85 -8.77
CA ALA A 471 0.36 37.51 -9.21
C ALA A 471 0.50 37.56 -10.74
N GLN A 472 0.06 36.52 -11.48
CA GLN A 472 0.02 36.51 -12.96
C GLN A 472 -0.76 37.69 -13.59
N ARG A 473 -1.63 38.33 -12.79
CA ARG A 473 -2.44 39.47 -13.19
C ARG A 473 -2.00 40.78 -12.54
N ALA A 474 -0.89 40.75 -11.80
CA ALA A 474 -0.28 41.90 -11.15
C ALA A 474 0.91 42.43 -11.98
N SER A 475 1.70 43.34 -11.41
CA SER A 475 2.89 43.90 -12.05
C SER A 475 3.93 42.82 -12.38
N ARG A 476 4.81 43.09 -13.36
CA ARG A 476 5.91 42.18 -13.72
C ARG A 476 6.82 41.86 -12.53
N ARG A 477 7.05 42.84 -11.65
CA ARG A 477 7.79 42.65 -10.39
C ARG A 477 7.11 41.62 -9.49
N ALA A 478 5.81 41.74 -9.25
CA ALA A 478 5.07 40.77 -8.44
C ALA A 478 5.07 39.36 -9.05
N GLN A 479 5.07 39.26 -10.39
CA GLN A 479 5.20 37.98 -11.09
C GLN A 479 6.58 37.34 -10.86
N LEU A 480 7.65 38.13 -10.91
CA LEU A 480 9.02 37.66 -10.66
C LEU A 480 9.20 37.24 -9.19
N GLU A 481 8.76 38.08 -8.25
CA GLU A 481 8.81 37.77 -6.81
C GLU A 481 8.04 36.48 -6.50
N ALA A 482 6.84 36.35 -7.05
CA ALA A 482 6.04 35.14 -6.91
C ALA A 482 6.74 33.91 -7.53
N GLY A 483 7.36 34.07 -8.69
CA GLY A 483 8.12 33.03 -9.38
C GLY A 483 9.33 32.55 -8.56
N VAL A 484 10.09 33.47 -7.98
CA VAL A 484 11.26 33.14 -7.12
C VAL A 484 10.82 32.38 -5.87
N LEU A 485 9.78 32.88 -5.17
CA LEU A 485 9.23 32.19 -3.99
C LEU A 485 8.75 30.78 -4.34
N PHE A 486 8.07 30.63 -5.46
CA PHE A 486 7.59 29.32 -5.92
C PHE A 486 8.74 28.38 -6.28
N ALA A 487 9.77 28.88 -6.95
CA ALA A 487 10.95 28.10 -7.28
C ALA A 487 11.65 27.59 -6.00
N ALA A 488 11.73 28.41 -4.95
CA ALA A 488 12.27 27.98 -3.66
C ALA A 488 11.45 26.84 -3.02
N VAL A 489 10.11 26.93 -3.06
CA VAL A 489 9.22 25.84 -2.60
C VAL A 489 9.44 24.57 -3.41
N LEU A 490 9.57 24.68 -4.73
CA LEU A 490 9.80 23.54 -5.61
C LEU A 490 11.15 22.87 -5.34
N VAL A 491 12.22 23.65 -5.15
CA VAL A 491 13.56 23.14 -4.79
C VAL A 491 13.53 22.43 -3.44
N ALA A 492 12.83 22.98 -2.44
CA ALA A 492 12.69 22.35 -1.14
C ALA A 492 11.91 21.01 -1.22
N ASN A 493 10.86 20.94 -2.04
CA ASN A 493 10.16 19.67 -2.27
C ASN A 493 11.05 18.67 -3.02
N ALA A 494 11.79 19.11 -4.04
CA ALA A 494 12.69 18.28 -4.81
C ALA A 494 13.83 17.69 -3.95
N SER A 495 14.34 18.44 -2.96
CA SER A 495 15.39 17.94 -2.07
C SER A 495 14.88 16.82 -1.15
N VAL A 496 13.67 16.96 -0.61
CA VAL A 496 13.04 15.89 0.20
C VAL A 496 12.62 14.71 -0.68
N ALA A 497 12.13 14.96 -1.89
CA ALA A 497 11.86 13.92 -2.87
C ALA A 497 13.13 13.10 -3.21
N MET A 498 14.29 13.76 -3.25
CA MET A 498 15.57 13.07 -3.45
C MET A 498 15.95 12.19 -2.26
N ASP A 499 15.67 12.60 -1.01
CA ASP A 499 15.88 11.76 0.17
C ASP A 499 14.96 10.52 0.15
N LEU A 500 13.67 10.72 -0.17
CA LEU A 500 12.73 9.62 -0.41
C LEU A 500 13.19 8.67 -1.52
N PHE A 501 13.69 9.24 -2.62
CA PHE A 501 14.23 8.49 -3.74
C PHE A 501 15.41 7.62 -3.30
N GLN A 502 16.39 8.19 -2.57
CA GLN A 502 17.54 7.45 -2.06
C GLN A 502 17.11 6.34 -1.10
N ARG A 503 16.12 6.61 -0.24
CA ARG A 503 15.57 5.59 0.66
C ARG A 503 14.88 4.46 -0.10
N MET A 504 14.12 4.78 -1.14
CA MET A 504 13.38 3.80 -1.93
C MET A 504 14.21 3.06 -2.99
N SER A 505 15.45 3.49 -3.25
CA SER A 505 16.44 2.68 -3.94
C SER A 505 16.78 1.40 -3.19
N PHE A 506 16.73 1.44 -1.86
CA PHE A 506 16.91 0.30 -0.95
C PHE A 506 15.73 0.23 0.03
N PRO A 507 14.53 -0.12 -0.48
CA PRO A 507 13.32 0.02 0.29
C PRO A 507 13.36 -0.91 1.52
N PRO A 508 12.89 -0.45 2.70
CA PRO A 508 12.85 -1.26 3.92
C PRO A 508 12.06 -2.55 3.74
N LEU A 509 10.93 -2.48 3.04
CA LEU A 509 10.09 -3.63 2.71
C LEU A 509 10.08 -3.83 1.20
N ARG A 510 10.31 -5.08 0.78
CA ARG A 510 10.30 -5.46 -0.63
C ARG A 510 9.82 -6.90 -0.77
N VAL A 511 9.05 -7.17 -1.82
CA VAL A 511 8.82 -8.55 -2.24
C VAL A 511 10.05 -9.02 -2.99
N ASP A 512 10.82 -9.87 -2.33
CA ASP A 512 12.01 -10.50 -2.90
C ASP A 512 11.66 -11.87 -3.52
N ARG A 513 12.65 -12.50 -4.14
CA ARG A 513 12.50 -13.83 -4.73
C ARG A 513 12.14 -14.89 -3.69
N PHE A 514 12.62 -14.75 -2.44
CA PHE A 514 12.34 -15.71 -1.38
C PHE A 514 10.84 -15.74 -1.04
N LEU A 515 10.18 -14.59 -1.02
CA LEU A 515 8.73 -14.50 -0.84
C LEU A 515 7.96 -15.04 -2.04
N VAL A 516 8.35 -14.70 -3.27
CA VAL A 516 7.70 -15.20 -4.50
C VAL A 516 7.76 -16.73 -4.57
N ASP A 517 8.87 -17.33 -4.14
CA ASP A 517 9.04 -18.79 -4.12
C ASP A 517 8.06 -19.50 -3.18
N LEU A 518 7.39 -18.81 -2.24
CA LEU A 518 6.29 -19.39 -1.47
C LEU A 518 5.16 -19.91 -2.35
N GLY A 519 4.89 -19.28 -3.51
CA GLY A 519 3.89 -19.74 -4.46
C GLY A 519 4.12 -21.18 -4.97
N ARG A 520 5.33 -21.73 -4.80
CA ARG A 520 5.60 -23.15 -5.08
C ARG A 520 4.85 -24.09 -4.14
N LEU A 521 4.58 -23.67 -2.89
CA LEU A 521 3.80 -24.44 -1.93
C LEU A 521 2.33 -24.52 -2.33
N GLU A 522 1.78 -23.45 -2.92
CA GLU A 522 0.39 -23.45 -3.41
C GLU A 522 0.20 -24.51 -4.52
N LYS A 523 1.20 -24.69 -5.38
CA LYS A 523 1.18 -25.68 -6.47
C LYS A 523 1.56 -27.10 -6.01
N ASN A 524 2.05 -27.26 -4.79
CA ASN A 524 2.47 -28.56 -4.28
C ASN A 524 1.25 -29.35 -3.75
N PRO A 525 0.94 -30.54 -4.31
CA PRO A 525 -0.20 -31.34 -3.86
C PRO A 525 0.00 -31.94 -2.46
N LYS A 526 1.26 -32.12 -2.01
CA LYS A 526 1.56 -32.64 -0.66
C LYS A 526 1.19 -31.66 0.46
N VAL A 527 1.11 -30.37 0.13
CA VAL A 527 0.80 -29.31 1.10
C VAL A 527 -0.69 -29.02 1.03
N THR A 528 -1.47 -29.57 1.96
CA THR A 528 -2.93 -29.45 1.97
C THR A 528 -3.41 -28.20 2.70
N SER A 529 -2.73 -27.81 3.78
CA SER A 529 -3.08 -26.68 4.67
C SER A 529 -1.85 -26.24 5.48
N LEU A 530 -1.84 -24.98 5.93
CA LEU A 530 -0.66 -24.35 6.52
C LEU A 530 -0.97 -23.58 7.80
N ASN A 531 -0.15 -23.76 8.83
CA ASN A 531 0.00 -22.83 9.92
C ASN A 531 1.05 -21.78 9.52
N ILE A 532 0.65 -20.51 9.43
CA ILE A 532 1.54 -19.43 9.02
C ILE A 532 2.29 -18.89 10.26
N LYS A 533 3.42 -19.51 10.58
CA LYS A 533 4.30 -19.17 11.72
C LYS A 533 5.44 -18.25 11.28
N LEU A 534 5.09 -17.20 10.56
CA LEU A 534 6.04 -16.18 10.11
C LEU A 534 6.05 -15.01 11.09
N ASP A 535 7.23 -14.65 11.61
CA ASP A 535 7.35 -13.59 12.61
C ASP A 535 7.18 -12.20 11.98
N GLU A 536 7.81 -11.99 10.82
CA GLU A 536 7.75 -10.71 10.11
C GLU A 536 6.36 -10.48 9.51
N PHE A 537 5.73 -9.37 9.91
CA PHE A 537 4.38 -9.01 9.47
C PHE A 537 4.24 -8.89 7.94
N TRP A 538 5.23 -8.26 7.29
CA TRP A 538 5.28 -8.14 5.82
C TRP A 538 5.32 -9.50 5.14
N ALA A 539 6.19 -10.40 5.60
CA ALA A 539 6.29 -11.75 5.06
C ALA A 539 5.01 -12.57 5.28
N ARG A 540 4.38 -12.41 6.44
CA ARG A 540 3.10 -13.07 6.77
C ARG A 540 1.98 -12.67 5.82
N LEU A 541 1.84 -11.39 5.52
CA LEU A 541 0.82 -10.91 4.60
C LEU A 541 1.08 -11.33 3.15
N TRP A 542 2.33 -11.29 2.71
CA TRP A 542 2.68 -11.79 1.38
C TRP A 542 2.52 -13.31 1.27
N ALA A 543 2.83 -14.08 2.32
CA ALA A 543 2.53 -15.50 2.35
C ALA A 543 1.03 -15.77 2.18
N ASN A 544 0.17 -15.00 2.86
CA ASN A 544 -1.27 -15.09 2.63
C ASN A 544 -1.65 -14.81 1.18
N ALA A 545 -1.13 -13.72 0.62
CA ALA A 545 -1.37 -13.37 -0.78
C ALA A 545 -0.89 -14.46 -1.75
N PHE A 546 0.25 -15.11 -1.52
CA PHE A 546 0.78 -16.15 -2.42
C PHE A 546 0.14 -17.54 -2.28
N LEU A 547 -0.64 -17.78 -1.22
CA LEU A 547 -1.10 -19.11 -0.83
C LEU A 547 -2.63 -19.21 -0.69
N LEU A 548 -3.38 -18.29 -1.32
CA LEU A 548 -4.84 -18.19 -1.19
C LEU A 548 -5.59 -19.50 -1.51
N LYS A 549 -5.06 -20.37 -2.38
CA LYS A 549 -5.68 -21.67 -2.71
C LYS A 549 -5.49 -22.74 -1.64
N LYS A 550 -4.73 -22.45 -0.58
CA LYS A 550 -4.52 -23.34 0.56
C LYS A 550 -5.24 -22.78 1.80
N PRO A 551 -5.86 -23.62 2.64
CA PRO A 551 -6.28 -23.23 3.98
C PRO A 551 -5.09 -22.73 4.81
N GLN A 552 -5.28 -21.64 5.55
CA GLN A 552 -4.23 -20.98 6.32
C GLN A 552 -4.73 -20.65 7.73
N TYR A 553 -3.89 -20.89 8.74
CA TYR A 553 -4.19 -20.60 10.15
C TYR A 553 -3.11 -19.71 10.75
N PHE A 554 -3.52 -18.75 11.57
CA PHE A 554 -2.64 -17.70 12.09
C PHE A 554 -2.60 -17.73 13.62
N PRO A 555 -1.40 -17.75 14.23
CA PRO A 555 -1.29 -17.75 15.69
C PRO A 555 -1.68 -16.40 16.30
N VAL A 556 -1.60 -15.31 15.53
CA VAL A 556 -1.89 -13.95 15.96
C VAL A 556 -2.68 -13.21 14.90
N HIS A 557 -3.49 -12.25 15.34
CA HIS A 557 -4.30 -11.44 14.43
C HIS A 557 -3.37 -10.71 13.47
N THR A 558 -3.62 -10.82 12.16
CA THR A 558 -2.70 -10.28 11.16
C THR A 558 -3.19 -8.92 10.66
N TYR A 559 -4.07 -8.90 9.66
CA TYR A 559 -4.56 -7.66 9.06
C TYR A 559 -5.95 -7.91 8.50
N GLU A 560 -6.79 -6.87 8.48
CA GLU A 560 -8.22 -6.89 8.11
C GLU A 560 -8.69 -8.16 7.37
N GLY A 561 -9.60 -8.93 7.97
CA GLY A 561 -10.08 -10.19 7.36
C GLY A 561 -9.18 -11.42 7.57
N ARG A 562 -8.21 -11.36 8.50
CA ARG A 562 -7.32 -12.49 8.86
C ARG A 562 -7.22 -12.64 10.38
N LEU A 563 -8.24 -13.25 10.96
CA LEU A 563 -8.32 -13.51 12.40
C LEU A 563 -7.30 -14.57 12.83
N ASN A 564 -6.83 -14.45 14.08
CA ASN A 564 -6.10 -15.55 14.71
C ASN A 564 -7.03 -16.73 14.96
N THR A 565 -6.49 -17.92 14.84
CA THR A 565 -7.18 -19.19 15.04
C THR A 565 -6.29 -20.18 15.78
N ALA A 566 -6.89 -21.25 16.29
CA ALA A 566 -6.12 -22.41 16.69
C ALA A 566 -5.36 -22.96 15.47
N LEU A 567 -4.09 -23.30 15.68
CA LEU A 567 -3.25 -23.85 14.62
C LEU A 567 -3.64 -25.30 14.34
N LYS A 568 -4.20 -25.56 13.15
CA LYS A 568 -4.65 -26.89 12.72
C LYS A 568 -4.23 -27.26 11.30
N GLY A 569 -3.33 -26.48 10.71
CA GLY A 569 -2.71 -26.80 9.43
C GLY A 569 -1.84 -28.05 9.56
N GLU A 570 -1.81 -28.86 8.50
CA GLU A 570 -0.99 -30.06 8.42
C GLU A 570 0.52 -29.74 8.39
N TRP A 571 0.86 -28.53 7.93
CA TRP A 571 2.23 -28.05 7.76
C TRP A 571 2.46 -26.75 8.51
N ASP A 572 3.61 -26.62 9.17
CA ASP A 572 4.07 -25.36 9.73
C ASP A 572 4.97 -24.63 8.75
N LEU A 573 4.54 -23.46 8.24
CA LEU A 573 5.38 -22.55 7.47
C LEU A 573 6.15 -21.63 8.39
N SER A 574 7.48 -21.71 8.32
CA SER A 574 8.40 -20.96 9.18
C SER A 574 9.46 -20.24 8.36
N ASP A 575 9.83 -19.04 8.82
CA ASP A 575 11.03 -18.31 8.41
C ASP A 575 12.03 -18.12 9.54
N SER A 576 11.89 -18.89 10.62
CA SER A 576 12.83 -18.86 11.73
C SER A 576 14.26 -19.23 11.28
N LEU A 577 15.25 -18.65 11.96
CA LEU A 577 16.64 -19.10 11.85
C LEU A 577 16.83 -20.51 12.44
N LEU A 578 15.87 -20.98 13.24
CA LEU A 578 15.86 -22.32 13.85
C LEU A 578 15.04 -23.25 12.96
N ARG A 579 15.64 -24.38 12.56
CA ARG A 579 15.04 -25.37 11.68
C ARG A 579 15.09 -26.76 12.30
N MET A 580 14.00 -27.49 12.17
CA MET A 580 13.93 -28.91 12.47
C MET A 580 13.64 -29.69 11.19
N VAL A 581 14.54 -30.60 10.84
CA VAL A 581 14.40 -31.54 9.73
C VAL A 581 14.09 -32.92 10.33
N PRO A 582 12.87 -33.43 10.19
CA PRO A 582 12.51 -34.77 10.60
C PRO A 582 13.30 -35.85 9.84
N LEU A 583 13.22 -37.07 10.33
CA LEU A 583 13.91 -38.25 9.85
C LEU A 583 13.40 -38.64 8.47
N ASN A 584 12.08 -38.56 8.28
CA ASN A 584 11.47 -38.73 6.98
C ASN A 584 11.60 -37.45 6.16
N ALA A 585 12.34 -37.53 5.05
CA ALA A 585 12.53 -36.40 4.14
C ALA A 585 11.21 -35.89 3.54
N GLU A 586 10.16 -36.71 3.49
CA GLU A 586 8.85 -36.28 2.99
C GLU A 586 8.11 -35.34 3.94
N ASP A 587 8.51 -35.25 5.20
CA ASP A 587 7.91 -34.41 6.24
C ASP A 587 8.56 -33.02 6.33
N PHE A 588 9.49 -32.73 5.41
CA PHE A 588 10.17 -31.45 5.31
C PHE A 588 10.28 -30.99 3.86
N ILE A 589 9.93 -29.72 3.62
CA ILE A 589 10.13 -29.10 2.31
C ILE A 589 10.91 -27.80 2.54
N SER A 590 12.14 -27.76 2.03
CA SER A 590 12.89 -26.51 1.91
C SER A 590 12.35 -25.73 0.71
N VAL A 591 11.68 -24.61 0.95
CA VAL A 591 11.22 -23.74 -0.15
C VAL A 591 12.40 -22.99 -0.73
N ASN A 592 13.23 -22.43 0.16
CA ASN A 592 14.47 -21.72 -0.15
C ASN A 592 15.30 -21.52 1.13
N ASP A 593 16.36 -20.70 1.04
CA ASP A 593 17.26 -20.41 2.17
C ASP A 593 16.58 -19.63 3.31
N ARG A 594 15.36 -19.13 3.13
CA ARG A 594 14.59 -18.42 4.16
C ARG A 594 13.44 -19.24 4.69
N PHE A 595 12.59 -19.77 3.81
CA PHE A 595 11.33 -20.41 4.14
C PHE A 595 11.42 -21.92 4.02
N HIS A 596 10.77 -22.60 4.95
CA HIS A 596 10.60 -24.05 4.94
C HIS A 596 9.25 -24.41 5.54
N VAL A 597 8.75 -25.60 5.19
CA VAL A 597 7.61 -26.20 5.87
C VAL A 597 7.98 -27.54 6.48
N THR A 598 7.45 -27.79 7.67
CA THR A 598 7.62 -29.07 8.39
C THR A 598 6.24 -29.63 8.72
N ARG A 599 6.02 -30.93 8.50
CA ARG A 599 4.76 -31.59 8.82
C ARG A 599 4.54 -31.59 10.34
N VAL A 600 3.35 -31.17 10.78
CA VAL A 600 3.03 -31.06 12.21
C VAL A 600 3.06 -32.42 12.90
N ALA A 601 2.59 -33.47 12.21
CA ALA A 601 2.48 -34.84 12.70
C ALA A 601 3.75 -35.68 12.56
N ALA A 602 4.89 -35.11 12.15
CA ALA A 602 6.14 -35.85 12.07
C ALA A 602 6.55 -36.37 13.48
N PRO A 603 6.77 -37.68 13.67
CA PRO A 603 6.87 -38.31 15.00
C PRO A 603 8.08 -37.86 15.80
N ASP A 604 9.14 -37.46 15.11
CA ASP A 604 10.44 -37.06 15.64
C ASP A 604 10.64 -35.54 15.61
N ARG A 605 9.56 -34.77 15.44
CA ARG A 605 9.60 -33.31 15.37
C ARG A 605 9.88 -32.69 16.74
N ILE A 606 10.94 -31.90 16.81
CA ILE A 606 11.25 -31.01 17.94
C ILE A 606 10.82 -29.59 17.59
N SER A 607 10.04 -28.96 18.48
CA SER A 607 9.68 -27.55 18.36
C SER A 607 10.83 -26.68 18.85
N LEU A 608 11.18 -25.63 18.08
CA LEU A 608 12.30 -24.74 18.37
C LEU A 608 11.82 -23.30 18.50
N SER A 609 12.25 -22.60 19.56
CA SER A 609 12.01 -21.17 19.70
C SER A 609 13.19 -20.44 20.35
N PHE A 610 13.29 -19.15 20.12
CA PHE A 610 14.24 -18.29 20.84
C PHE A 610 13.77 -18.12 22.30
N GLY A 611 14.70 -18.25 23.23
CA GLY A 611 14.54 -17.94 24.66
C GLY A 611 15.07 -16.55 24.99
N THR A 612 15.63 -16.39 26.18
CA THR A 612 16.24 -15.13 26.64
C THR A 612 17.63 -14.92 26.03
N GLY A 613 18.14 -13.69 26.12
CA GLY A 613 19.51 -13.36 25.72
C GLY A 613 19.73 -13.08 24.23
N TRP A 614 18.65 -12.90 23.46
CA TRP A 614 18.70 -12.57 22.04
C TRP A 614 18.20 -11.16 21.75
N HIS A 615 18.92 -10.46 20.87
CA HIS A 615 18.45 -9.22 20.24
C HIS A 615 17.47 -9.52 19.10
N GLN A 616 16.90 -8.45 18.54
CA GLN A 616 16.00 -8.54 17.39
C GLN A 616 16.69 -9.13 16.16
N LEU A 617 15.88 -9.73 15.26
CA LEU A 617 16.35 -10.26 13.99
C LEU A 617 16.89 -9.13 13.12
N GLU A 618 18.05 -9.36 12.51
CA GLU A 618 18.73 -8.45 11.60
C GLU A 618 18.99 -9.10 10.25
N GLY A 619 19.30 -8.27 9.25
CA GLY A 619 19.58 -8.71 7.89
C GLY A 619 18.34 -8.83 7.00
N THR A 620 18.55 -9.18 5.73
CA THR A 620 17.50 -9.30 4.71
C THR A 620 17.71 -10.55 3.85
N GLY A 621 16.62 -11.05 3.26
CA GLY A 621 16.65 -12.26 2.42
C GLY A 621 17.21 -13.47 3.16
N GLY A 622 18.19 -14.15 2.55
CA GLY A 622 18.87 -15.32 3.14
C GLY A 622 19.99 -15.00 4.13
N ASN A 623 20.46 -13.74 4.22
CA ASN A 623 21.52 -13.34 5.14
C ASN A 623 20.92 -12.63 6.36
N ARG A 624 20.33 -13.41 7.26
CA ARG A 624 19.70 -12.92 8.49
C ARG A 624 20.39 -13.50 9.72
N TRP A 625 20.40 -12.76 10.82
CA TRP A 625 21.00 -13.21 12.07
C TRP A 625 20.36 -12.57 13.30
N ARG A 626 20.58 -13.16 14.47
CA ARG A 626 20.31 -12.52 15.77
C ARG A 626 21.58 -12.49 16.59
N TRP A 627 21.91 -11.33 17.14
CA TRP A 627 22.98 -11.21 18.13
C TRP A 627 22.51 -11.68 19.51
N SER A 628 23.38 -12.36 20.25
CA SER A 628 23.18 -12.58 21.67
C SER A 628 23.68 -11.39 22.50
N SER A 629 23.04 -11.16 23.66
CA SER A 629 23.46 -10.16 24.65
C SER A 629 24.47 -10.69 25.68
N GLY A 630 25.11 -11.82 25.38
CA GLY A 630 25.85 -12.65 26.34
C GLY A 630 25.44 -14.11 26.15
N ASP A 631 25.04 -14.75 27.25
CA ASP A 631 24.42 -16.07 27.20
C ASP A 631 23.05 -16.01 26.53
N ALA A 632 22.80 -16.94 25.61
CA ALA A 632 21.61 -16.95 24.79
C ALA A 632 20.95 -18.32 24.82
N GLN A 633 19.64 -18.36 25.06
CA GLN A 633 18.89 -19.59 25.22
C GLN A 633 18.05 -19.89 23.98
N LEU A 634 18.01 -21.15 23.57
CA LEU A 634 17.05 -21.69 22.62
C LEU A 634 16.22 -22.74 23.36
N ARG A 635 14.89 -22.67 23.21
CA ARG A 635 13.99 -23.65 23.81
C ARG A 635 13.72 -24.75 22.80
N LEU A 636 13.89 -25.99 23.24
CA LEU A 636 13.59 -27.20 22.50
C LEU A 636 12.43 -27.86 23.23
N ASN A 637 11.37 -28.19 22.52
CA ASN A 637 10.28 -29.00 23.06
C ASN A 637 10.16 -30.27 22.23
N ASN A 638 10.43 -31.42 22.86
CA ASN A 638 10.19 -32.74 22.28
C ASN A 638 8.81 -33.23 22.75
N PRO A 639 7.79 -33.22 21.89
CA PRO A 639 6.45 -33.67 22.25
C PRO A 639 6.33 -35.19 22.34
N ALA A 640 7.34 -35.96 21.90
CA ALA A 640 7.33 -37.41 22.00
C ALA A 640 7.55 -37.87 23.44
N THR A 641 7.06 -39.07 23.75
CA THR A 641 7.30 -39.74 25.04
C THR A 641 8.70 -40.33 25.16
N GLU A 642 9.46 -40.36 24.07
CA GLU A 642 10.81 -40.93 23.99
C GLU A 642 11.85 -39.86 23.59
N PRO A 643 13.11 -40.00 24.02
CA PRO A 643 14.18 -39.09 23.60
C PRO A 643 14.43 -39.14 22.09
N VAL A 644 14.62 -37.98 21.47
CA VAL A 644 14.94 -37.88 20.04
C VAL A 644 16.42 -37.61 19.87
N ARG A 645 17.09 -38.42 19.04
CA ARG A 645 18.49 -38.20 18.66
C ARG A 645 18.55 -37.23 17.50
N VAL A 646 19.41 -36.21 17.61
CA VAL A 646 19.58 -35.21 16.57
C VAL A 646 21.06 -34.93 16.28
N ARG A 647 21.33 -34.53 15.05
CA ARG A 647 22.55 -33.83 14.66
C ARG A 647 22.25 -32.34 14.61
N LEU A 648 23.03 -31.54 15.32
CA LEU A 648 22.91 -30.09 15.30
C LEU A 648 23.97 -29.50 14.37
N THR A 649 23.54 -28.62 13.48
CA THR A 649 24.40 -27.72 12.73
C THR A 649 24.02 -26.28 13.08
N MET A 650 24.98 -25.42 13.34
CA MET A 650 24.73 -23.98 13.46
C MET A 650 25.77 -23.15 12.71
N THR A 651 25.35 -22.00 12.21
CA THR A 651 26.21 -21.00 11.59
C THR A 651 26.25 -19.78 12.50
N VAL A 652 27.43 -19.46 13.02
CA VAL A 652 27.62 -18.43 14.04
C VAL A 652 28.79 -17.51 13.70
N LEU A 653 28.78 -16.31 14.28
CA LEU A 653 29.83 -15.30 14.19
C LEU A 653 30.07 -14.71 15.59
N GLY A 654 31.31 -14.67 16.06
CA GLY A 654 31.67 -13.92 17.27
C GLY A 654 31.87 -12.44 16.93
N ILE A 655 31.44 -11.51 17.79
CA ILE A 655 31.71 -10.07 17.60
C ILE A 655 33.23 -9.77 17.58
N SER A 656 33.98 -10.60 18.29
CA SER A 656 35.45 -10.66 18.34
C SER A 656 35.85 -12.13 18.50
N PRO A 657 37.13 -12.51 18.28
CA PRO A 657 37.59 -13.86 18.57
C PRO A 657 37.29 -14.25 20.02
N ARG A 658 36.48 -15.30 20.23
CA ARG A 658 35.97 -15.70 21.55
C ARG A 658 35.60 -17.17 21.62
N ASP A 659 35.60 -17.75 22.81
CA ASP A 659 35.14 -19.13 23.00
C ASP A 659 33.62 -19.20 23.08
N LEU A 660 33.03 -20.14 22.33
CA LEU A 660 31.62 -20.49 22.40
C LEU A 660 31.48 -21.91 22.95
N GLN A 661 30.74 -22.06 24.04
CA GLN A 661 30.33 -23.32 24.62
C GLN A 661 28.84 -23.55 24.35
N LEU A 662 28.48 -24.79 24.03
CA LEU A 662 27.11 -25.22 23.86
C LEU A 662 26.72 -26.14 25.00
N ARG A 663 25.61 -25.84 25.68
CA ARG A 663 25.07 -26.64 26.79
C ARG A 663 23.61 -26.98 26.52
N LEU A 664 23.21 -28.22 26.73
CA LEU A 664 21.82 -28.63 26.77
C LEU A 664 21.45 -28.89 28.23
N ASP A 665 20.59 -28.04 28.77
CA ASP A 665 20.36 -27.90 30.20
C ASP A 665 21.70 -27.74 30.93
N ASP A 666 22.01 -28.59 31.90
CA ASP A 666 23.28 -28.57 32.63
C ASP A 666 24.42 -29.34 31.94
N THR A 667 24.13 -30.02 30.81
CA THR A 667 25.11 -30.88 30.13
C THR A 667 25.88 -30.11 29.05
N LYS A 668 27.21 -30.06 29.18
CA LYS A 668 28.09 -29.47 28.16
C LYS A 668 28.19 -30.39 26.94
N LEU A 669 27.64 -29.95 25.81
CA LEU A 669 27.72 -30.67 24.53
C LEU A 669 29.07 -30.50 23.84
N GLY A 670 29.73 -29.35 24.04
CA GLY A 670 31.07 -29.08 23.51
C GLY A 670 31.37 -27.58 23.45
N GLY A 671 32.51 -27.21 22.87
CA GLY A 671 32.87 -25.81 22.67
C GLY A 671 33.87 -25.62 21.54
N ARG A 672 33.91 -24.41 20.97
CA ARG A 672 34.83 -24.03 19.91
C ARG A 672 35.23 -22.57 20.04
N ARG A 673 36.48 -22.27 19.69
CA ARG A 673 36.95 -20.89 19.55
C ARG A 673 36.48 -20.29 18.22
N LEU A 674 35.74 -19.20 18.31
CA LEU A 674 35.38 -18.34 17.19
C LEU A 674 36.53 -17.38 16.89
N ASP A 675 36.77 -17.08 15.62
CA ASP A 675 37.88 -16.27 15.10
C ASP A 675 37.44 -14.86 14.65
N GLY A 676 36.18 -14.51 14.87
CA GLY A 676 35.58 -13.27 14.37
C GLY A 676 35.07 -13.36 12.92
N ASN A 677 35.11 -14.54 12.28
CA ASN A 677 34.47 -14.82 11.00
C ASN A 677 33.24 -15.73 11.19
N ILE A 678 32.41 -15.83 10.14
CA ILE A 678 31.29 -16.77 10.12
C ILE A 678 31.85 -18.20 10.10
N GLN A 679 31.47 -18.99 11.10
CA GLN A 679 31.85 -20.39 11.24
C GLN A 679 30.63 -21.31 11.29
N ARG A 680 30.77 -22.48 10.67
CA ARG A 680 29.80 -23.57 10.78
C ARG A 680 30.27 -24.57 11.83
N LEU A 681 29.42 -24.79 12.82
CA LEU A 681 29.62 -25.77 13.90
C LEU A 681 28.73 -26.98 13.66
N ASN A 682 29.23 -28.15 14.03
CA ASN A 682 28.53 -29.43 13.88
C ASN A 682 28.73 -30.25 15.15
N TYR A 683 27.63 -30.63 15.78
CA TYR A 683 27.60 -31.49 16.95
C TYR A 683 26.82 -32.74 16.58
N ARG A 684 27.50 -33.89 16.66
CA ARG A 684 26.93 -35.19 16.33
C ARG A 684 26.25 -35.76 17.57
N GLU A 685 25.09 -36.37 17.37
CA GLU A 685 24.38 -37.17 18.39
C GLU A 685 24.08 -36.43 19.70
N ILE A 686 23.23 -35.41 19.62
CA ILE A 686 22.59 -34.81 20.78
C ILE A 686 21.30 -35.57 21.07
N VAL A 687 21.07 -35.94 22.32
CA VAL A 687 19.82 -36.57 22.76
C VAL A 687 18.95 -35.50 23.41
N VAL A 688 17.77 -35.25 22.84
CA VAL A 688 16.80 -34.31 23.39
C VAL A 688 15.74 -35.11 24.16
N PRO A 689 15.65 -34.98 25.50
CA PRO A 689 14.69 -35.74 26.30
C PRO A 689 13.25 -35.33 25.98
N PRO A 690 12.24 -36.13 26.34
CA PRO A 690 10.84 -35.73 26.31
C PRO A 690 10.59 -34.44 27.10
N GLY A 691 9.72 -33.57 26.57
CA GLY A 691 9.36 -32.29 27.20
C GLY A 691 10.26 -31.13 26.80
N ASP A 692 10.37 -30.14 27.70
CA ASP A 692 11.14 -28.92 27.47
C ASP A 692 12.63 -29.11 27.83
N SER A 693 13.50 -28.60 26.99
CA SER A 693 14.95 -28.49 27.22
C SER A 693 15.46 -27.13 26.77
N VAL A 694 16.57 -26.68 27.36
CA VAL A 694 17.18 -25.38 27.05
C VAL A 694 18.58 -25.57 26.49
N LEU A 695 18.76 -25.21 25.23
CA LEU A 695 20.07 -25.15 24.60
C LEU A 695 20.68 -23.75 24.80
N THR A 696 21.73 -23.65 25.59
CA THR A 696 22.41 -22.39 25.93
C THR A 696 23.70 -22.25 25.13
N LEU A 697 23.83 -21.11 24.43
CA LEU A 697 25.06 -20.62 23.84
C LEU A 697 25.75 -19.73 24.88
N HIS A 698 26.88 -20.19 25.41
CA HIS A 698 27.62 -19.53 26.48
C HIS A 698 29.01 -19.09 26.00
N SER A 699 29.42 -17.88 26.38
CA SER A 699 30.79 -17.39 26.18
C SER A 699 31.36 -16.97 27.52
N ALA A 700 32.55 -17.45 27.85
CA ALA A 700 33.25 -17.03 29.07
C ALA A 700 33.69 -15.56 29.00
N MET A 701 33.80 -15.00 27.79
CA MET A 701 34.07 -13.59 27.56
C MET A 701 32.79 -12.77 27.63
N ALA A 702 32.86 -11.61 28.26
CA ALA A 702 31.75 -10.65 28.33
C ALA A 702 31.29 -10.20 26.93
N PRO A 703 30.01 -9.84 26.76
CA PRO A 703 29.56 -9.18 25.55
C PRO A 703 30.22 -7.80 25.40
N GLU A 704 30.41 -7.35 24.17
CA GLU A 704 31.11 -6.11 23.83
C GLU A 704 30.18 -5.13 23.12
N ILE A 705 30.42 -3.82 23.29
CA ILE A 705 29.77 -2.79 22.46
C ILE A 705 30.59 -2.66 21.17
N PRO A 706 29.98 -2.76 19.97
CA PRO A 706 30.70 -2.63 18.72
C PRO A 706 31.45 -1.30 18.62
N ALA A 707 32.75 -1.36 18.36
CA ALA A 707 33.60 -0.16 18.25
C ALA A 707 33.25 0.75 17.05
N ARG A 708 32.45 0.26 16.09
CA ARG A 708 32.04 0.99 14.88
C ARG A 708 30.54 0.85 14.65
N GLY A 709 29.92 1.90 14.12
CA GLY A 709 28.51 1.88 13.68
C GLY A 709 27.51 2.48 14.65
N GLY A 710 27.95 3.00 15.80
CA GLY A 710 27.07 3.68 16.77
C GLY A 710 26.09 2.77 17.50
N ASP A 711 26.17 1.45 17.32
CA ASP A 711 25.38 0.47 18.05
C ASP A 711 25.82 0.44 19.52
N GLN A 712 24.87 0.66 20.43
CA GLN A 712 25.11 0.71 21.88
C GLN A 712 24.79 -0.61 22.58
N ARG A 713 24.37 -1.64 21.83
CA ARG A 713 23.99 -2.93 22.40
C ARG A 713 25.25 -3.71 22.79
N LEU A 714 25.15 -4.44 23.90
CA LEU A 714 26.11 -5.47 24.26
C LEU A 714 25.87 -6.70 23.37
N LEU A 715 26.86 -7.05 22.55
CA LEU A 715 26.79 -8.16 21.59
C LEU A 715 27.84 -9.23 21.92
N SER A 716 27.52 -10.51 21.73
CA SER A 716 28.50 -11.60 21.90
C SER A 716 28.61 -12.49 20.66
N VAL A 717 27.57 -13.28 20.36
CA VAL A 717 27.56 -14.21 19.23
C VAL A 717 26.35 -13.95 18.36
N ALA A 718 26.54 -13.77 17.06
CA ALA A 718 25.49 -13.76 16.06
C ALA A 718 25.17 -15.19 15.61
N LEU A 719 23.90 -15.58 15.68
CA LEU A 719 23.39 -16.81 15.08
C LEU A 719 22.77 -16.49 13.72
N HIS A 720 23.33 -17.05 12.65
CA HIS A 720 22.78 -16.93 11.29
C HIS A 720 21.81 -18.06 10.93
N GLY A 721 21.89 -19.18 11.65
CA GLY A 721 21.00 -20.32 11.44
C GLY A 721 21.37 -21.51 12.31
N LEU A 722 20.37 -22.27 12.73
CA LEU A 722 20.52 -23.54 13.42
C LEU A 722 19.60 -24.56 12.76
N THR A 723 20.11 -25.76 12.52
CA THR A 723 19.33 -26.88 11.99
C THR A 723 19.58 -28.11 12.83
N LEU A 724 18.50 -28.66 13.40
CA LEU A 724 18.46 -29.99 13.96
C LEU A 724 18.01 -30.97 12.87
N TRP A 725 18.76 -32.05 12.71
CA TRP A 725 18.40 -33.17 11.85
C TRP A 725 18.11 -34.36 12.76
N ALA A 726 16.90 -34.89 12.73
CA ALA A 726 16.64 -36.14 13.42
C ALA A 726 17.50 -37.27 12.87
N LEU A 727 17.92 -38.15 13.78
CA LEU A 727 18.72 -39.33 13.47
C LEU A 727 17.91 -40.59 13.81
N PRO A 728 18.16 -41.71 13.11
CA PRO A 728 17.57 -42.99 13.48
C PRO A 728 17.89 -43.35 14.94
N PRO A 729 17.03 -44.14 15.60
CA PRO A 729 17.39 -44.77 16.86
C PRO A 729 18.68 -45.59 16.67
N PRO A 730 19.51 -45.75 17.72
CA PRO A 730 20.68 -46.61 17.63
C PRO A 730 20.22 -48.03 17.25
N PRO A 731 20.99 -48.77 16.45
CA PRO A 731 20.66 -50.16 16.17
C PRO A 731 20.51 -50.89 17.51
N SER A 732 19.42 -51.63 17.68
CA SER A 732 19.23 -52.46 18.86
C SER A 732 20.46 -53.33 19.06
N PRO A 733 21.00 -53.48 20.28
CA PRO A 733 22.09 -54.43 20.50
C PRO A 733 21.65 -55.79 19.96
N PRO A 734 22.54 -56.54 19.27
CA PRO A 734 22.17 -57.84 18.73
C PRO A 734 21.58 -58.66 19.87
N THR A 735 20.34 -59.11 19.69
CA THR A 735 19.70 -60.04 20.61
C THR A 735 20.59 -61.27 20.67
N SER A 736 21.38 -61.40 21.74
CA SER A 736 22.11 -62.63 22.01
C SER A 736 21.11 -63.79 21.94
N PRO A 737 21.35 -64.81 21.11
CA PRO A 737 20.46 -65.96 21.07
C PRO A 737 20.36 -66.51 22.50
N LEU A 738 19.12 -66.67 22.98
CA LEU A 738 18.86 -67.38 24.24
C LEU A 738 19.59 -68.72 24.17
N PRO A 739 20.37 -69.11 25.21
CA PRO A 739 20.96 -70.43 25.25
C PRO A 739 19.83 -71.47 25.10
N PRO A 740 20.05 -72.54 24.32
CA PRO A 740 19.04 -73.57 24.14
C PRO A 740 18.62 -74.12 25.51
N PRO A 741 17.33 -74.45 25.70
CA PRO A 741 16.88 -75.05 26.95
C PRO A 741 17.66 -76.34 27.20
N LEU A 742 18.23 -76.45 28.39
CA LEU A 742 18.85 -77.68 28.86
C LEU A 742 17.79 -78.79 28.82
N ALA A 743 17.99 -79.77 27.95
CA ALA A 743 17.20 -80.99 27.92
C ALA A 743 17.56 -81.84 29.16
N ASN A 744 16.54 -82.25 29.91
CA ASN A 744 16.62 -83.31 30.91
C ASN A 744 16.54 -84.69 30.24
#